data_AF-A0A146G3H0-F1
#
_entry.id   AF-A0A146G3H0-F1
#
_cell.length_a   1.000
_cell.length_b   1.000
_cell.length_c   1.000
_cell.angle_alpha   90.00
_cell.angle_beta   90.00
_cell.angle_gamma   90.00
#
_symmetry.space_group_name_H-M   'P 1'
#
loop_
_entity.id
_entity.type
_entity.pdbx_description
1 polymer ?
#
loop_
_entity_poly.entity_id
_entity_poly.type
_entity_poly.pdbx_seq_one_letter_code
_entity_poly.pdbx_strand_id
1 'polypeptide(L)'
;MKRNAGAFTLVEVLLVVSVLAILSGAAYQGVVQVRKSARENKLQQDVDTINRAIPIYQTFDGQLSPNLKEEAVIAQLKTRRTDSSAAVAILPGGSVIDQRIHPVMQTAAEAATTDKRAVWTGTIFEVRSGPGPAGVKEFEIQDNLAKEAPVDATERKELLAQVHDVKQGPGWIWDYRDLTPEEAAALTNPNTSNPTSTPTPSPAPSASPTPDPAKIAIHPMISGPTEVTYAAAGGQMASGAATVSVFLTGSVVGTIPANQAGKVTVTLKLEGGSAGGTDAAPATMGISTSAFAGITTVIGTASLDADPNAFVISGNPDRQSVAIKKVTLGTPLITAVQGMNTSFFVSPGDLANLPAGYILRYSTDGSDLESPSAGQAYTSAVPLAEDAITTIKARTFAPASLTNWFFDSAQTTQVYTPVVSPSTIPKGVLVGSLSALNGTFNGNIMLAYSPTPSNIQINSGGKINGSLYLPGTPTVKSNAVSGGDKTWTPARDSLFASVILGQNTYDNSPYRVVDLGGPADPSNYTVNFDPAPSVTGKVYRQIERYTLTAFDLSQWGTKASNAPTAFPVSGTYTYAATSNADITVNSGTPTVNLIGGTTANPQAGHFGSVSLNSGTLVLGNASDPNQEMVYYFDSLTLNGGTIQVVGKVTINLKGGFNLGRTIGNSAHPGYLQLNIWSGSFNANSGSAVYGAVYAPSSTVTFNGGSTLNGSITANKLNMNSSSVIYSLKPPTEP
;
A
#
# COMPACT_ATOMS: atom_id res chain seq x y z
N MET A 1 -47.05 72.86 27.91
CA MET A 1 -46.28 73.00 26.66
C MET A 1 -46.02 71.62 26.08
N LYS A 2 -46.77 71.22 25.04
CA LYS A 2 -46.51 69.99 24.28
C LYS A 2 -45.24 70.20 23.45
N ARG A 3 -44.16 69.50 23.79
CA ARG A 3 -42.98 69.39 22.92
C ARG A 3 -43.40 68.60 21.69
N ASN A 4 -43.43 69.25 20.54
CA ASN A 4 -43.60 68.58 19.26
C ASN A 4 -42.47 67.56 19.12
N ALA A 5 -42.83 66.28 19.02
CA ALA A 5 -41.90 65.22 18.69
C ALA A 5 -41.23 65.60 17.36
N GLY A 6 -39.92 65.80 17.39
CA GLY A 6 -39.14 66.22 16.23
C GLY A 6 -39.31 65.21 15.11
N ALA A 7 -39.91 65.66 14.01
CA ALA A 7 -39.86 64.91 12.76
C ALA A 7 -38.40 64.83 12.32
N PHE A 8 -37.91 63.63 11.97
CA PHE A 8 -36.58 63.45 11.39
C PHE A 8 -36.43 64.37 10.18
N THR A 9 -35.28 65.04 10.08
CA THR A 9 -35.03 65.90 8.93
C THR A 9 -34.92 65.03 7.67
N LEU A 10 -35.41 65.52 6.53
CA LEU A 10 -35.34 64.81 5.25
C LEU A 10 -33.92 64.32 4.93
N VAL A 11 -32.91 65.13 5.28
CA VAL A 11 -31.49 64.82 5.10
C VAL A 11 -31.06 63.60 5.92
N GLU A 12 -31.53 63.49 7.16
CA GLU A 12 -31.20 62.39 8.06
C GLU A 12 -31.80 61.06 7.57
N VAL A 13 -33.04 61.09 7.05
CA VAL A 13 -33.67 59.91 6.43
C VAL A 13 -32.90 59.49 5.16
N LEU A 14 -32.52 60.44 4.30
CA LEU A 14 -31.75 60.15 3.08
C LEU A 14 -30.36 59.56 3.38
N LEU A 15 -29.70 60.02 4.45
CA LEU A 15 -28.39 59.52 4.87
C LEU A 15 -28.49 58.08 5.39
N VAL A 16 -29.51 57.77 6.21
CA VAL A 16 -29.76 56.41 6.69
C VAL A 16 -30.05 55.45 5.53
N VAL A 17 -30.90 55.85 4.57
CA VAL A 17 -31.21 55.02 3.39
C VAL A 17 -29.95 54.77 2.54
N SER A 18 -29.08 55.77 2.38
CA SER A 18 -27.83 55.64 1.63
C SER A 18 -26.86 54.66 2.30
N VAL A 19 -26.70 54.74 3.62
CA VAL A 19 -25.85 53.82 4.38
C VAL A 19 -26.40 52.39 4.32
N LEU A 20 -27.72 52.21 4.45
CA LEU A 20 -28.35 50.90 4.33
C LEU A 20 -28.19 50.31 2.92
N ALA A 21 -28.25 51.12 1.87
CA ALA A 21 -28.04 50.65 0.49
C ALA A 21 -26.59 50.16 0.27
N ILE A 22 -25.59 50.88 0.80
CA ILE A 22 -24.18 50.50 0.72
C ILE A 22 -23.93 49.20 1.50
N LEU A 23 -24.43 49.11 2.73
CA LEU A 23 -24.30 47.90 3.56
C LEU A 23 -24.98 46.69 2.91
N SER A 24 -26.15 46.89 2.30
CA SER A 24 -26.87 45.84 1.59
C SER A 24 -26.11 45.35 0.35
N GLY A 25 -25.44 46.24 -0.38
CA GLY A 25 -24.57 45.88 -1.51
C GLY A 25 -23.37 45.03 -1.10
N ALA A 26 -22.70 45.38 0.00
CA ALA A 26 -21.58 44.61 0.53
C ALA A 26 -22.02 43.22 1.06
N ALA A 27 -23.15 43.18 1.77
CA ALA A 27 -23.72 41.92 2.26
C ALA A 27 -24.09 40.97 1.11
N TYR A 28 -24.64 41.49 0.02
CA TYR A 28 -24.99 40.70 -1.15
C TYR A 28 -23.77 40.01 -1.79
N GLN A 29 -22.65 40.73 -1.95
CA GLN A 29 -21.40 40.16 -2.47
C GLN A 29 -20.86 39.03 -1.57
N GLY A 30 -20.92 39.21 -0.25
CA GLY A 30 -20.53 38.19 0.71
C GLY A 30 -21.38 36.91 0.60
N VAL A 31 -22.70 37.04 0.50
CA VAL A 31 -23.61 35.88 0.34
C VAL A 31 -23.36 35.15 -0.98
N VAL A 32 -23.11 35.88 -2.07
CA VAL A 32 -22.78 35.29 -3.39
C VAL A 32 -21.47 34.50 -3.33
N GLN A 33 -20.43 35.04 -2.67
CA GLN A 33 -19.15 34.35 -2.50
C GLN A 33 -19.29 33.09 -1.64
N VAL A 34 -20.02 33.15 -0.51
CA VAL A 34 -20.27 31.98 0.34
C VAL A 34 -21.02 30.89 -0.42
N ARG A 35 -22.05 31.25 -1.19
CA ARG A 35 -22.78 30.28 -2.03
C ARG A 35 -21.88 29.67 -3.12
N LYS A 36 -20.97 30.45 -3.70
CA LYS A 36 -20.00 29.96 -4.68
C LYS A 36 -19.02 28.97 -4.03
N SER A 37 -18.37 29.34 -2.92
CA SER A 37 -17.45 28.45 -2.19
C SER A 37 -18.12 27.18 -1.68
N ALA A 38 -19.36 27.27 -1.19
CA ALA A 38 -20.11 26.09 -0.74
C ALA A 38 -20.39 25.12 -1.89
N ARG A 39 -20.79 25.63 -3.07
CA ARG A 39 -20.99 24.81 -4.28
C ARG A 39 -19.69 24.17 -4.75
N GLU A 40 -18.59 24.91 -4.75
CA GLU A 40 -17.27 24.40 -5.13
C GLU A 40 -16.77 23.30 -4.18
N ASN A 41 -16.94 23.48 -2.87
CA ASN A 41 -16.57 22.47 -1.88
C ASN A 41 -17.44 21.21 -1.99
N LYS A 42 -18.75 21.38 -2.23
CA LYS A 42 -19.67 20.26 -2.50
C LYS A 42 -19.25 19.50 -3.75
N LEU A 43 -18.94 20.19 -4.85
CA LEU A 43 -18.46 19.56 -6.09
C LEU A 43 -17.20 18.72 -5.83
N GLN A 44 -16.25 19.23 -5.04
CA GLN A 44 -15.04 18.47 -4.68
C GLN A 44 -15.37 17.20 -3.89
N GLN A 45 -16.26 17.31 -2.89
CA GLN A 45 -16.69 16.15 -2.08
C GLN A 45 -17.44 15.09 -2.91
N ASP A 46 -18.30 15.54 -3.83
CA ASP A 46 -19.03 14.65 -4.74
C ASP A 46 -18.05 13.92 -5.68
N VAL A 47 -17.07 14.63 -6.24
CA VAL A 47 -16.01 14.04 -7.09
C VAL A 47 -15.18 13.03 -6.32
N ASP A 48 -14.77 13.34 -5.09
CA ASP A 48 -14.00 12.41 -4.25
C ASP A 48 -14.80 11.14 -3.96
N THR A 49 -16.12 11.26 -3.78
CA THR A 49 -17.03 10.13 -3.57
C THR A 49 -17.14 9.27 -4.82
N ILE A 50 -17.32 9.88 -5.99
CA ILE A 50 -17.37 9.16 -7.28
C ILE A 50 -16.04 8.47 -7.57
N ASN A 51 -14.91 9.15 -7.32
CA ASN A 51 -13.58 8.58 -7.53
C ASN A 51 -13.30 7.35 -6.64
N ARG A 52 -13.92 7.25 -5.46
CA ARG A 52 -13.87 6.03 -4.62
C ARG A 52 -14.71 4.89 -5.19
N ALA A 53 -15.76 5.17 -5.95
CA ALA A 53 -16.62 4.17 -6.57
C ALA A 53 -16.03 3.57 -7.86
N ILE A 54 -15.17 4.31 -8.57
CA ILE A 54 -14.49 3.85 -9.79
C ILE A 54 -13.69 2.55 -9.59
N PRO A 55 -12.74 2.45 -8.63
CA PRO A 55 -11.96 1.23 -8.46
C PRO A 55 -12.86 0.05 -8.01
N ILE A 56 -13.94 0.33 -7.29
CA ILE A 56 -14.94 -0.68 -6.92
C ILE A 56 -15.60 -1.23 -8.20
N TYR A 57 -16.05 -0.35 -9.10
CA TYR A 57 -16.61 -0.75 -10.41
C TYR A 57 -15.61 -1.57 -11.24
N GLN A 58 -14.35 -1.15 -11.31
CA GLN A 58 -13.29 -1.85 -12.05
C GLN A 58 -12.91 -3.20 -11.44
N THR A 59 -12.91 -3.31 -10.11
CA THR A 59 -12.71 -4.59 -9.40
C THR A 59 -13.82 -5.59 -9.73
N PHE A 60 -14.99 -5.10 -10.14
CA PHE A 60 -16.14 -5.89 -10.55
C PHE A 60 -16.19 -6.20 -12.05
N ASP A 61 -15.03 -6.15 -12.73
CA ASP A 61 -14.80 -6.29 -14.17
C ASP A 61 -15.47 -5.21 -15.03
N GLY A 62 -15.90 -4.10 -14.43
CA GLY A 62 -16.43 -2.97 -15.18
C GLY A 62 -15.31 -2.23 -15.92
N GLN A 63 -15.41 -2.09 -17.24
CA GLN A 63 -14.44 -1.32 -18.02
C GLN A 63 -14.96 0.10 -18.25
N LEU A 64 -14.22 1.10 -17.79
CA LEU A 64 -14.46 2.50 -18.13
C LEU A 64 -13.49 2.87 -19.25
N SER A 65 -14.00 3.18 -20.44
CA SER A 65 -13.16 3.61 -21.55
C SER A 65 -12.60 5.02 -21.29
N PRO A 66 -11.31 5.27 -21.58
CA PRO A 66 -10.68 6.57 -21.31
C PRO A 66 -11.27 7.72 -22.14
N ASN A 67 -11.99 7.41 -23.23
CA ASN A 67 -12.56 8.38 -24.15
C ASN A 67 -14.06 8.67 -23.88
N LEU A 68 -14.61 8.16 -22.78
CA LEU A 68 -16.01 8.41 -22.43
C LEU A 68 -16.22 9.85 -22.01
N LYS A 69 -17.39 10.39 -22.35
CA LYS A 69 -17.85 11.66 -21.78
C LYS A 69 -18.25 11.46 -20.33
N GLU A 70 -18.18 12.52 -19.54
CA GLU A 70 -18.48 12.54 -18.11
C GLU A 70 -19.85 11.88 -17.79
N GLU A 71 -20.88 12.22 -18.56
CA GLU A 71 -22.23 11.66 -18.40
C GLU A 71 -22.28 10.15 -18.63
N ALA A 72 -21.51 9.65 -19.60
CA ALA A 72 -21.47 8.23 -19.94
C ALA A 72 -20.74 7.41 -18.85
N VAL A 73 -19.69 7.98 -18.25
CA VAL A 73 -19.00 7.36 -17.11
C VAL A 73 -19.95 7.22 -15.92
N ILE A 74 -20.69 8.28 -15.58
CA ILE A 74 -21.69 8.24 -14.50
C ILE A 74 -22.81 7.24 -14.83
N ALA A 75 -23.26 7.16 -16.09
CA ALA A 75 -24.25 6.19 -16.51
C ALA A 75 -23.77 4.73 -16.33
N GLN A 76 -22.50 4.45 -16.66
CA GLN A 76 -21.90 3.12 -16.44
C GLN A 76 -21.79 2.77 -14.96
N LEU A 77 -21.35 3.71 -14.10
CA LEU A 77 -21.29 3.49 -12.66
C LEU A 77 -22.68 3.23 -12.03
N LYS A 78 -23.76 3.75 -12.65
CA LYS A 78 -25.14 3.49 -12.22
C LYS A 78 -25.66 2.10 -12.56
N THR A 79 -25.00 1.36 -13.45
CA THR A 79 -25.47 0.05 -13.85
C THR A 79 -25.42 -0.95 -12.69
N ARG A 80 -26.36 -1.89 -12.66
CA ARG A 80 -26.36 -3.02 -11.73
C ARG A 80 -26.08 -4.32 -12.46
N ARG A 81 -25.58 -5.32 -11.73
CA ARG A 81 -25.39 -6.67 -12.27
C ARG A 81 -26.74 -7.33 -12.58
N THR A 82 -26.77 -8.19 -13.59
CA THR A 82 -27.92 -9.07 -13.83
C THR A 82 -28.11 -10.03 -12.65
N ASP A 83 -29.35 -10.41 -12.33
CA ASP A 83 -29.64 -11.35 -11.24
C ASP A 83 -28.88 -12.68 -11.39
N SER A 84 -28.66 -13.12 -12.64
CA SER A 84 -27.89 -14.31 -12.99
C SER A 84 -26.40 -14.22 -12.65
N SER A 85 -25.80 -13.02 -12.72
CA SER A 85 -24.39 -12.80 -12.34
C SER A 85 -24.23 -12.45 -10.86
N ALA A 86 -25.27 -11.87 -10.25
CA ALA A 86 -25.32 -11.64 -8.80
C ALA A 86 -25.37 -12.95 -8.00
N ALA A 87 -26.03 -14.00 -8.52
CA ALA A 87 -26.15 -15.29 -7.83
C ALA A 87 -24.82 -16.06 -7.65
N VAL A 88 -23.78 -15.74 -8.45
CA VAL A 88 -22.48 -16.44 -8.42
C VAL A 88 -21.43 -15.68 -7.62
N ALA A 89 -21.62 -14.38 -7.42
CA ALA A 89 -20.66 -13.53 -6.72
C ALA A 89 -21.05 -13.33 -5.25
N ILE A 90 -20.12 -13.55 -4.32
CA ILE A 90 -20.30 -13.37 -2.86
C ILE A 90 -20.44 -11.87 -2.46
N LEU A 91 -20.57 -10.96 -3.43
CA LEU A 91 -20.44 -9.51 -3.24
C LEU A 91 -21.71 -8.75 -3.66
N PRO A 92 -21.94 -7.51 -3.15
CA PRO A 92 -23.18 -6.77 -3.38
C PRO A 92 -23.41 -6.50 -4.87
N GLY A 93 -24.51 -7.01 -5.43
CA GLY A 93 -24.87 -6.86 -6.86
C GLY A 93 -25.49 -5.51 -7.24
N GLY A 94 -25.54 -4.55 -6.31
CA GLY A 94 -26.12 -3.23 -6.52
C GLY A 94 -25.26 -2.31 -7.40
N SER A 95 -25.82 -1.16 -7.77
CA SER A 95 -25.04 -0.08 -8.39
C SER A 95 -24.00 0.47 -7.41
N VAL A 96 -22.83 0.86 -7.92
CA VAL A 96 -21.74 1.40 -7.09
C VAL A 96 -21.97 2.85 -6.66
N ILE A 97 -22.92 3.56 -7.30
CA ILE A 97 -23.31 4.92 -6.94
C ILE A 97 -24.84 5.05 -6.88
N ASP A 98 -25.35 6.03 -6.13
CA ASP A 98 -26.80 6.26 -6.04
C ASP A 98 -27.39 6.62 -7.42
N GLN A 99 -28.42 5.89 -7.84
CA GLN A 99 -29.09 6.06 -9.15
C GLN A 99 -29.67 7.47 -9.32
N ARG A 100 -29.98 8.15 -8.22
CA ARG A 100 -30.53 9.50 -8.20
C ARG A 100 -29.49 10.57 -8.54
N ILE A 101 -28.20 10.26 -8.56
CA ILE A 101 -27.14 11.24 -8.85
C ILE A 101 -27.21 11.65 -10.33
N HIS A 102 -27.67 12.84 -10.63
CA HIS A 102 -27.73 13.41 -11.98
C HIS A 102 -26.59 14.43 -12.19
N PRO A 103 -25.68 14.21 -13.14
CA PRO A 103 -24.66 15.21 -13.47
C PRO A 103 -25.31 16.38 -14.21
N VAL A 104 -25.16 17.60 -13.68
CA VAL A 104 -25.58 18.83 -14.36
C VAL A 104 -24.38 19.39 -15.10
N MET A 105 -24.39 19.33 -16.44
CA MET A 105 -23.30 19.84 -17.26
C MET A 105 -23.28 21.37 -17.31
N GLN A 106 -22.08 21.94 -17.43
CA GLN A 106 -21.92 23.36 -17.73
C GLN A 106 -22.41 23.69 -19.14
N THR A 107 -23.02 24.86 -19.29
CA THR A 107 -23.26 25.45 -20.61
C THR A 107 -21.94 25.93 -21.24
N ALA A 108 -21.92 26.13 -22.57
CA ALA A 108 -20.73 26.66 -23.26
C ALA A 108 -20.29 28.04 -22.74
N ALA A 109 -21.24 28.88 -22.29
CA ALA A 109 -20.95 30.18 -21.69
C ALA A 109 -20.29 30.03 -20.31
N GLU A 110 -20.77 29.10 -19.47
CA GLU A 110 -20.18 28.83 -18.16
C GLU A 110 -18.79 28.18 -18.28
N ALA A 111 -18.60 27.30 -19.26
CA ALA A 111 -17.31 26.64 -19.53
C ALA A 111 -16.21 27.63 -19.99
N ALA A 112 -16.60 28.82 -20.46
CA ALA A 112 -15.69 29.93 -20.77
C ALA A 112 -15.27 30.75 -19.54
N THR A 113 -15.90 30.54 -18.37
CA THR A 113 -15.59 31.25 -17.13
C THR A 113 -14.51 30.55 -16.30
N THR A 114 -14.19 31.11 -15.13
CA THR A 114 -13.28 30.49 -14.15
C THR A 114 -13.97 29.57 -13.14
N ASP A 115 -15.27 29.32 -13.31
CA ASP A 115 -16.03 28.43 -12.41
C ASP A 115 -15.51 26.99 -12.48
N LYS A 116 -15.41 26.34 -11.32
CA LYS A 116 -14.93 24.97 -11.20
C LYS A 116 -15.92 23.98 -11.85
N ARG A 117 -15.37 22.92 -12.44
CA ARG A 117 -16.12 21.80 -13.03
C ARG A 117 -15.37 20.49 -12.86
N ALA A 118 -16.08 19.37 -12.79
CA ALA A 118 -15.48 18.04 -12.84
C ALA A 118 -15.33 17.61 -14.30
N VAL A 119 -14.13 17.16 -14.67
CA VAL A 119 -13.80 16.66 -16.02
C VAL A 119 -13.25 15.25 -15.90
N TRP A 120 -13.67 14.35 -16.79
CA TRP A 120 -13.15 12.99 -16.84
C TRP A 120 -11.77 12.99 -17.52
N THR A 121 -10.75 12.46 -16.85
CA THR A 121 -9.38 12.38 -17.40
C THR A 121 -9.07 11.09 -18.15
N GLY A 122 -10.01 10.16 -18.16
CA GLY A 122 -9.81 8.79 -18.63
C GLY A 122 -9.63 7.77 -17.51
N THR A 123 -9.29 8.22 -16.30
CA THR A 123 -9.10 7.36 -15.12
C THR A 123 -9.82 7.86 -13.88
N ILE A 124 -9.88 9.18 -13.67
CA ILE A 124 -10.54 9.82 -12.53
C ILE A 124 -11.28 11.09 -12.97
N PHE A 125 -12.20 11.56 -12.14
CA PHE A 125 -12.73 12.91 -12.26
C PHE A 125 -11.80 13.91 -11.58
N GLU A 126 -11.42 14.97 -12.28
CA GLU A 126 -10.65 16.10 -11.73
C GLU A 126 -11.48 17.37 -11.69
N VAL A 127 -11.43 18.09 -10.57
CA VAL A 127 -12.04 19.43 -10.46
C VAL A 127 -11.07 20.45 -11.07
N ARG A 128 -11.44 21.04 -12.19
CA ARG A 128 -10.64 22.05 -12.91
C ARG A 128 -11.32 23.42 -12.85
N SER A 129 -10.51 24.47 -12.72
CA SER A 129 -10.93 25.87 -12.84
C SER A 129 -10.34 26.50 -14.12
N GLY A 130 -11.09 27.42 -14.75
CA GLY A 130 -10.62 28.17 -15.93
C GLY A 130 -11.24 27.70 -17.25
N PRO A 131 -11.12 28.49 -18.33
CA PRO A 131 -11.81 28.21 -19.60
C PRO A 131 -11.39 26.86 -20.18
N GLY A 132 -12.35 26.11 -20.73
CA GLY A 132 -12.06 24.84 -21.42
C GLY A 132 -13.32 24.07 -21.83
N PRO A 133 -13.22 22.75 -22.11
CA PRO A 133 -14.40 21.95 -22.45
C PRO A 133 -15.39 21.92 -21.29
N ALA A 134 -16.68 21.89 -21.62
CA ALA A 134 -17.75 21.78 -20.63
C ALA A 134 -17.59 20.47 -19.84
N GLY A 135 -17.68 20.58 -18.51
CA GLY A 135 -17.66 19.45 -17.59
C GLY A 135 -18.88 19.47 -16.68
N VAL A 136 -18.91 18.60 -15.67
CA VAL A 136 -19.99 18.55 -14.69
C VAL A 136 -19.86 19.73 -13.73
N LYS A 137 -20.88 20.60 -13.69
CA LYS A 137 -20.95 21.75 -12.78
C LYS A 137 -21.30 21.33 -11.36
N GLU A 138 -22.26 20.41 -11.22
CA GLU A 138 -22.73 19.89 -9.95
C GLU A 138 -23.37 18.52 -10.14
N PHE A 139 -23.34 17.71 -9.07
CA PHE A 139 -24.08 16.46 -8.99
C PHE A 139 -25.33 16.71 -8.14
N GLU A 140 -26.50 16.62 -8.77
CA GLU A 140 -27.80 16.80 -8.13
C GLU A 140 -28.41 15.45 -7.78
N ILE A 141 -29.12 15.36 -6.65
CA ILE A 141 -29.93 14.18 -6.35
C ILE A 141 -31.34 14.45 -6.88
N GLN A 142 -31.75 13.69 -7.88
CA GLN A 142 -33.09 13.78 -8.44
C GLN A 142 -33.93 12.59 -7.97
N ASP A 143 -34.86 12.84 -7.05
CA ASP A 143 -35.68 11.78 -6.44
C ASP A 143 -36.59 11.05 -7.44
N ASN A 144 -36.93 11.69 -8.57
CA ASN A 144 -37.69 11.05 -9.65
C ASN A 144 -36.89 9.97 -10.41
N LEU A 145 -35.56 9.92 -10.25
CA LEU A 145 -34.67 8.90 -10.80
C LEU A 145 -34.47 7.71 -9.86
N ALA A 146 -35.19 7.63 -8.73
CA ALA A 146 -35.14 6.50 -7.79
C ALA A 146 -35.70 5.16 -8.34
N LYS A 147 -35.85 5.04 -9.66
CA LYS A 147 -36.30 3.80 -10.33
C LYS A 147 -35.11 2.84 -10.46
N GLU A 148 -35.39 1.53 -10.39
CA GLU A 148 -34.37 0.48 -10.45
C GLU A 148 -33.29 0.73 -11.52
N ALA A 149 -32.02 0.51 -11.15
CA ALA A 149 -30.89 0.69 -12.05
C ALA A 149 -31.09 -0.07 -13.36
N PRO A 150 -30.74 0.57 -14.50
CA PRO A 150 -30.65 -0.14 -15.76
C PRO A 150 -29.68 -1.32 -15.60
N VAL A 151 -30.14 -2.49 -16.01
CA VAL A 151 -29.32 -3.69 -16.07
C VAL A 151 -28.50 -3.61 -17.34
N ASP A 152 -27.17 -3.66 -17.24
CA ASP A 152 -26.32 -3.74 -18.42
C ASP A 152 -26.46 -5.14 -19.04
N ALA A 153 -27.24 -5.23 -20.11
CA ALA A 153 -27.49 -6.48 -20.83
C ALA A 153 -26.49 -6.75 -21.97
N THR A 154 -25.66 -5.75 -22.33
CA THR A 154 -24.86 -5.79 -23.57
C THR A 154 -23.41 -6.14 -23.30
N GLU A 155 -22.84 -5.72 -22.17
CA GLU A 155 -21.40 -5.88 -21.91
C GLU A 155 -21.01 -7.29 -21.40
N ARG A 156 -21.97 -8.18 -21.08
CA ARG A 156 -21.67 -9.45 -20.37
C ARG A 156 -22.16 -10.76 -20.99
N LYS A 157 -22.63 -10.75 -22.25
CA LYS A 157 -22.99 -12.00 -22.95
C LYS A 157 -21.78 -12.90 -23.25
N GLU A 158 -20.57 -12.35 -23.34
CA GLU A 158 -19.37 -13.13 -23.66
C GLU A 158 -18.83 -13.94 -22.47
N LEU A 159 -18.98 -13.45 -21.23
CA LEU A 159 -18.47 -14.18 -20.05
C LEU A 159 -19.37 -15.37 -19.64
N LEU A 160 -20.69 -15.23 -19.80
CA LEU A 160 -21.64 -16.31 -19.56
C LEU A 160 -21.49 -17.45 -20.58
N ALA A 161 -21.04 -17.15 -21.81
CA ALA A 161 -20.71 -18.16 -22.80
C ALA A 161 -19.46 -18.97 -22.40
N GLN A 162 -18.46 -18.35 -21.77
CA GLN A 162 -17.29 -19.07 -21.24
C GLN A 162 -17.59 -19.89 -19.98
N VAL A 163 -18.46 -19.41 -19.08
CA VAL A 163 -18.82 -20.16 -17.87
C VAL A 163 -19.77 -21.33 -18.17
N HIS A 164 -20.59 -21.25 -19.23
CA HIS A 164 -21.41 -22.38 -19.66
C HIS A 164 -20.60 -23.54 -20.25
N ASP A 165 -19.40 -23.27 -20.79
CA ASP A 165 -18.52 -24.31 -21.35
C ASP A 165 -17.74 -25.07 -20.25
N VAL A 166 -17.63 -24.51 -19.05
CA VAL A 166 -17.03 -25.19 -17.88
C VAL A 166 -18.00 -26.19 -17.23
N LYS A 167 -19.31 -26.13 -17.52
CA LYS A 167 -20.32 -27.04 -16.95
C LYS A 167 -20.45 -28.40 -17.65
N GLN A 168 -19.64 -28.70 -18.66
CA GLN A 168 -19.64 -30.01 -19.35
C GLN A 168 -18.53 -30.97 -18.88
N GLY A 169 -17.74 -30.60 -17.87
CA GLY A 169 -16.80 -31.51 -17.17
C GLY A 169 -17.34 -31.93 -15.80
N PRO A 170 -17.24 -33.21 -15.38
CA PRO A 170 -17.83 -33.65 -14.12
C PRO A 170 -16.97 -33.24 -12.91
N GLY A 171 -17.63 -32.66 -11.90
CA GLY A 171 -17.25 -32.82 -10.49
C GLY A 171 -16.63 -31.60 -9.79
N TRP A 172 -17.47 -30.76 -9.17
CA TRP A 172 -17.07 -29.91 -8.05
C TRP A 172 -17.04 -30.77 -6.76
N ILE A 173 -15.93 -30.70 -6.02
CA ILE A 173 -15.42 -31.63 -4.98
C ILE A 173 -16.25 -31.78 -3.67
N TRP A 174 -17.51 -31.35 -3.58
CA TRP A 174 -18.26 -31.47 -2.31
C TRP A 174 -19.54 -32.31 -2.32
N ASP A 175 -19.88 -32.99 -3.41
CA ASP A 175 -20.95 -34.00 -3.38
C ASP A 175 -20.41 -35.37 -2.99
N TYR A 176 -20.60 -35.75 -1.72
CA TYR A 176 -20.41 -37.12 -1.25
C TYR A 176 -21.69 -37.90 -1.54
N ARG A 177 -21.64 -38.84 -2.49
CA ARG A 177 -22.66 -39.89 -2.65
C ARG A 177 -21.97 -41.25 -2.74
N ASP A 178 -22.42 -42.18 -1.91
CA ASP A 178 -22.01 -43.58 -2.00
C ASP A 178 -22.55 -44.19 -3.29
N LEU A 179 -21.65 -44.63 -4.17
CA LEU A 179 -22.00 -45.37 -5.37
C LEU A 179 -22.41 -46.80 -4.99
N THR A 180 -23.60 -47.23 -5.42
CA THR A 180 -24.04 -48.61 -5.23
C THR A 180 -23.35 -49.56 -6.20
N PRO A 181 -23.16 -50.85 -5.87
CA PRO A 181 -22.40 -51.82 -6.68
C PRO A 181 -22.91 -52.09 -8.11
N GLU A 182 -24.02 -51.49 -8.52
CA GLU A 182 -24.66 -51.74 -9.82
C GLU A 182 -24.15 -50.80 -10.94
N GLU A 183 -23.45 -49.69 -10.60
CA GLU A 183 -22.95 -48.72 -11.58
C GLU A 183 -21.54 -49.04 -12.13
N ALA A 184 -20.93 -50.16 -11.75
CA ALA A 184 -19.58 -50.54 -12.20
C ALA A 184 -19.53 -51.38 -13.49
N ALA A 185 -20.65 -51.63 -14.18
CA ALA A 185 -20.70 -52.67 -15.22
C ALA A 185 -21.09 -52.25 -16.67
N ALA A 186 -21.14 -50.96 -17.04
CA ALA A 186 -21.60 -50.59 -18.38
C ALA A 186 -20.78 -49.50 -19.09
N LEU A 187 -19.70 -49.90 -19.77
CA LEU A 187 -19.09 -49.12 -20.87
C LEU A 187 -18.55 -50.06 -21.97
N THR A 188 -19.32 -50.24 -23.05
CA THR A 188 -18.77 -50.59 -24.38
C THR A 188 -19.59 -49.98 -25.53
N ASN A 189 -18.85 -49.30 -26.43
CA ASN A 189 -19.05 -49.11 -27.87
C ASN A 189 -19.79 -47.86 -28.43
N PRO A 190 -19.19 -47.09 -29.37
CA PRO A 190 -19.83 -45.96 -30.06
C PRO A 190 -20.20 -46.29 -31.52
N ASN A 191 -21.28 -45.68 -32.05
CA ASN A 191 -21.44 -45.55 -33.50
C ASN A 191 -22.22 -44.28 -33.95
N THR A 192 -21.55 -43.56 -34.85
CA THR A 192 -21.89 -42.67 -35.97
C THR A 192 -23.33 -42.17 -36.28
N SER A 193 -23.41 -40.92 -36.79
CA SER A 193 -24.04 -40.60 -38.09
C SER A 193 -23.72 -39.19 -38.62
N ASN A 194 -23.56 -39.11 -39.95
CA ASN A 194 -23.19 -38.00 -40.85
C ASN A 194 -24.39 -37.10 -41.26
N PRO A 195 -24.21 -36.00 -42.03
CA PRO A 195 -24.74 -36.03 -43.41
C PRO A 195 -23.94 -35.26 -44.50
N THR A 196 -24.41 -35.48 -45.73
CA THR A 196 -23.80 -35.40 -47.07
C THR A 196 -24.15 -34.13 -47.88
N SER A 197 -23.29 -33.69 -48.82
CA SER A 197 -23.70 -33.04 -50.08
C SER A 197 -22.68 -33.23 -51.23
N THR A 198 -23.22 -33.44 -52.44
CA THR A 198 -22.66 -33.87 -53.75
C THR A 198 -21.96 -32.81 -54.63
N PRO A 199 -21.08 -33.21 -55.58
CA PRO A 199 -20.75 -32.41 -56.77
C PRO A 199 -20.90 -33.13 -58.15
N THR A 200 -20.89 -32.32 -59.21
CA THR A 200 -21.20 -32.53 -60.66
C THR A 200 -20.01 -33.07 -61.50
N PRO A 201 -20.18 -33.72 -62.69
CA PRO A 201 -19.15 -34.57 -63.31
C PRO A 201 -18.25 -33.91 -64.39
N SER A 202 -17.09 -34.55 -64.64
CA SER A 202 -16.03 -34.19 -65.61
C SER A 202 -15.92 -35.24 -66.74
N PRO A 203 -15.50 -34.89 -67.99
CA PRO A 203 -15.41 -35.83 -69.12
C PRO A 203 -14.05 -36.53 -69.29
N ALA A 204 -14.05 -37.55 -70.16
CA ALA A 204 -13.15 -38.71 -70.33
C ALA A 204 -11.70 -38.46 -70.87
N PRO A 205 -10.77 -39.44 -70.76
CA PRO A 205 -9.33 -39.25 -70.99
C PRO A 205 -8.84 -39.63 -72.40
N SER A 206 -7.71 -39.04 -72.82
CA SER A 206 -6.92 -39.39 -74.01
C SER A 206 -5.56 -39.99 -73.60
N ALA A 207 -5.09 -40.98 -74.36
CA ALA A 207 -3.97 -41.89 -74.04
C ALA A 207 -2.56 -41.25 -74.09
N SER A 208 -1.63 -41.87 -73.34
CA SER A 208 -0.22 -41.49 -73.14
C SER A 208 0.75 -42.31 -74.00
N PRO A 209 1.88 -41.75 -74.49
CA PRO A 209 3.01 -42.50 -75.05
C PRO A 209 4.04 -42.91 -73.98
N THR A 210 4.84 -43.93 -74.30
CA THR A 210 5.78 -44.69 -73.46
C THR A 210 7.09 -43.93 -73.10
N PRO A 211 7.65 -44.01 -71.88
CA PRO A 211 8.90 -43.33 -71.48
C PRO A 211 10.19 -44.18 -71.51
N ASP A 212 11.30 -43.49 -71.76
CA ASP A 212 12.74 -43.87 -71.74
C ASP A 212 13.24 -44.14 -70.29
N PRO A 213 14.30 -44.96 -70.03
CA PRO A 213 14.64 -45.40 -68.68
C PRO A 213 15.23 -44.27 -67.81
N ALA A 214 14.61 -44.08 -66.65
CA ALA A 214 14.73 -42.93 -65.76
C ALA A 214 16.06 -42.84 -64.97
N LYS A 215 16.61 -41.62 -64.87
CA LYS A 215 17.58 -41.21 -63.84
C LYS A 215 16.84 -41.02 -62.51
N ILE A 216 17.40 -41.50 -61.40
CA ILE A 216 16.81 -41.38 -60.05
C ILE A 216 17.39 -40.15 -59.37
N ALA A 217 16.54 -39.21 -58.96
CA ALA A 217 16.92 -38.07 -58.12
C ALA A 217 16.41 -38.30 -56.69
N ILE A 218 17.28 -38.07 -55.70
CA ILE A 218 16.94 -38.15 -54.28
C ILE A 218 17.01 -36.73 -53.71
N HIS A 219 15.90 -36.25 -53.16
CA HIS A 219 15.82 -34.96 -52.48
C HIS A 219 15.59 -35.21 -50.98
N PRO A 220 16.60 -35.04 -50.12
CA PRO A 220 16.37 -35.05 -48.68
C PRO A 220 15.57 -33.79 -48.29
N MET A 221 14.50 -33.95 -47.52
CA MET A 221 13.80 -32.82 -46.87
C MET A 221 13.97 -32.95 -45.36
N ILE A 222 14.49 -31.90 -44.72
CA ILE A 222 14.53 -31.80 -43.26
C ILE A 222 13.24 -31.11 -42.81
N SER A 223 12.45 -31.74 -41.94
CA SER A 223 11.28 -31.12 -41.34
C SER A 223 11.36 -31.16 -39.82
N GLY A 224 11.13 -30.01 -39.20
CA GLY A 224 11.19 -29.82 -37.77
C GLY A 224 10.70 -28.43 -37.41
N PRO A 225 10.51 -28.13 -36.11
CA PRO A 225 10.14 -26.80 -35.68
C PRO A 225 11.26 -25.81 -36.03
N THR A 226 10.91 -24.64 -36.55
CA THR A 226 11.87 -23.54 -36.78
C THR A 226 12.29 -22.85 -35.48
N GLU A 227 11.50 -23.01 -34.42
CA GLU A 227 11.75 -22.46 -33.09
C GLU A 227 11.49 -23.50 -32.00
N VAL A 228 12.35 -23.53 -30.98
CA VAL A 228 12.12 -24.31 -29.76
C VAL A 228 11.80 -23.35 -28.62
N THR A 229 10.64 -23.54 -27.99
CA THR A 229 10.25 -22.80 -26.79
C THR A 229 10.65 -23.58 -25.53
N TYR A 230 10.76 -22.89 -24.40
CA TYR A 230 11.03 -23.54 -23.11
C TYR A 230 10.00 -24.64 -22.77
N ALA A 231 8.72 -24.40 -23.09
CA ALA A 231 7.65 -25.38 -22.91
C ALA A 231 7.84 -26.60 -23.82
N ALA A 232 8.22 -26.39 -25.09
CA ALA A 232 8.53 -27.48 -26.02
C ALA A 232 9.74 -28.32 -25.58
N ALA A 233 10.63 -27.74 -24.77
CA ALA A 233 11.76 -28.42 -24.16
C ALA A 233 11.42 -29.05 -22.79
N GLY A 234 10.15 -29.24 -22.45
CA GLY A 234 9.70 -29.99 -21.28
C GLY A 234 9.57 -29.20 -19.98
N GLY A 235 9.73 -27.87 -20.00
CA GLY A 235 9.35 -26.98 -18.88
C GLY A 235 10.09 -27.16 -17.54
N GLN A 236 11.07 -28.08 -17.48
CA GLN A 236 11.76 -28.53 -16.27
C GLN A 236 13.28 -28.71 -16.54
N MET A 237 13.93 -27.77 -17.22
CA MET A 237 15.34 -27.93 -17.64
C MET A 237 16.35 -27.26 -16.71
N ALA A 238 16.29 -27.54 -15.41
CA ALA A 238 17.37 -27.18 -14.50
C ALA A 238 18.55 -28.19 -14.56
N SER A 239 18.35 -29.41 -15.08
CA SER A 239 19.41 -30.43 -15.13
C SER A 239 19.21 -31.61 -16.10
N GLY A 240 18.22 -31.57 -17.01
CA GLY A 240 17.88 -32.70 -17.90
C GLY A 240 17.96 -32.34 -19.39
N ALA A 241 18.40 -33.30 -20.22
CA ALA A 241 18.43 -33.15 -21.68
C ALA A 241 17.02 -33.25 -22.28
N ALA A 242 16.54 -32.19 -22.94
CA ALA A 242 15.36 -32.29 -23.78
C ALA A 242 15.75 -32.76 -25.18
N THR A 243 15.07 -33.80 -25.66
CA THR A 243 15.18 -34.28 -27.02
C THR A 243 14.22 -33.51 -27.93
N VAL A 244 14.75 -32.60 -28.74
CA VAL A 244 14.01 -32.05 -29.88
C VAL A 244 14.14 -33.03 -31.03
N SER A 245 13.04 -33.70 -31.39
CA SER A 245 13.02 -34.62 -32.52
C SER A 245 12.91 -33.85 -33.84
N VAL A 246 13.94 -33.93 -34.67
CA VAL A 246 13.90 -33.48 -36.07
C VAL A 246 13.63 -34.68 -36.95
N PHE A 247 12.63 -34.59 -37.83
CA PHE A 247 12.28 -35.67 -38.74
C PHE A 247 12.93 -35.43 -40.09
N LEU A 248 13.61 -36.46 -40.60
CA LEU A 248 14.12 -36.48 -41.95
C LEU A 248 13.24 -37.37 -42.82
N THR A 249 12.68 -36.77 -43.86
CA THR A 249 11.89 -37.51 -44.85
C THR A 249 12.63 -37.42 -46.17
N GLY A 250 13.21 -38.54 -46.60
CA GLY A 250 13.75 -38.68 -47.95
C GLY A 250 12.71 -39.30 -48.86
N SER A 251 12.31 -38.60 -49.91
CA SER A 251 11.49 -39.19 -50.98
C SER A 251 12.39 -39.55 -52.14
N VAL A 252 12.44 -40.84 -52.47
CA VAL A 252 13.10 -41.31 -53.70
C VAL A 252 12.09 -41.28 -54.82
N VAL A 253 12.32 -40.44 -55.83
CA VAL A 253 11.48 -40.43 -57.04
C VAL A 253 12.10 -41.37 -58.06
N GLY A 254 11.67 -42.64 -58.07
CA GLY A 254 12.08 -43.67 -59.03
C GLY A 254 12.34 -45.04 -58.42
N THR A 255 12.34 -46.10 -59.26
CA THR A 255 12.60 -47.47 -58.84
C THR A 255 14.11 -47.71 -58.75
N ILE A 256 14.65 -47.95 -57.55
CA ILE A 256 16.06 -48.34 -57.39
C ILE A 256 16.22 -49.75 -57.98
N PRO A 257 17.10 -49.95 -58.98
CA PRO A 257 17.38 -51.28 -59.51
C PRO A 257 17.83 -52.21 -58.37
N ALA A 258 17.33 -53.45 -58.34
CA ALA A 258 17.56 -54.39 -57.24
C ALA A 258 19.06 -54.65 -56.95
N ASN A 259 19.94 -54.48 -57.95
CA ASN A 259 21.39 -54.60 -57.82
C ASN A 259 22.08 -53.38 -57.17
N GLN A 260 21.35 -52.30 -56.91
CA GLN A 260 21.87 -51.06 -56.30
C GLN A 260 21.25 -50.75 -54.92
N ALA A 261 20.21 -51.48 -54.50
CA ALA A 261 19.47 -51.23 -53.26
C ALA A 261 20.32 -51.28 -51.97
N GLY A 262 21.53 -51.88 -52.00
CA GLY A 262 22.46 -51.94 -50.86
C GLY A 262 23.61 -50.92 -50.88
N LYS A 263 23.66 -49.99 -51.85
CA LYS A 263 24.82 -49.10 -52.06
C LYS A 263 24.58 -47.62 -51.78
N VAL A 264 23.36 -47.23 -51.41
CA VAL A 264 23.02 -45.82 -51.11
C VAL A 264 23.12 -45.60 -49.60
N THR A 265 24.04 -44.74 -49.16
CA THR A 265 24.18 -44.32 -47.76
C THR A 265 23.78 -42.85 -47.65
N VAL A 266 22.92 -42.52 -46.69
CA VAL A 266 22.55 -41.13 -46.38
C VAL A 266 23.31 -40.71 -45.12
N THR A 267 24.19 -39.71 -45.23
CA THR A 267 25.00 -39.25 -44.10
C THR A 267 24.45 -37.92 -43.57
N LEU A 268 24.17 -37.87 -42.27
CA LEU A 268 23.67 -36.67 -41.61
C LEU A 268 24.81 -36.02 -40.84
N LYS A 269 25.01 -34.71 -41.02
CA LYS A 269 26.06 -33.97 -40.32
C LYS A 269 25.45 -32.78 -39.58
N LEU A 270 25.56 -32.79 -38.26
CA LEU A 270 25.28 -31.61 -37.43
C LEU A 270 26.51 -30.70 -37.45
N GLU A 271 26.36 -29.44 -37.84
CA GLU A 271 27.43 -28.44 -37.65
C GLU A 271 27.52 -28.15 -36.13
N GLY A 272 28.52 -28.73 -35.47
CA GLY A 272 28.82 -28.47 -34.04
C GLY A 272 28.82 -29.68 -33.08
N GLY A 273 28.62 -30.92 -33.57
CA GLY A 273 28.67 -32.14 -32.74
C GLY A 273 29.38 -33.32 -33.40
N SER A 274 29.99 -34.20 -32.61
CA SER A 274 30.65 -35.42 -33.08
C SER A 274 29.62 -36.42 -33.64
N ALA A 275 29.69 -36.72 -34.94
CA ALA A 275 28.81 -37.71 -35.58
C ALA A 275 29.27 -39.14 -35.22
N GLY A 276 28.37 -39.96 -34.70
CA GLY A 276 28.63 -41.38 -34.42
C GLY A 276 27.35 -42.21 -34.52
N GLY A 277 26.95 -42.55 -35.75
CA GLY A 277 25.86 -43.50 -35.99
C GLY A 277 25.56 -43.67 -37.48
N THR A 278 25.76 -44.88 -38.00
CA THR A 278 25.37 -45.32 -39.35
C THR A 278 24.24 -46.33 -39.20
N ASP A 279 22.98 -45.89 -39.20
CA ASP A 279 21.83 -46.80 -39.21
C ASP A 279 20.76 -46.36 -40.22
N ALA A 280 20.08 -47.36 -40.79
CA ALA A 280 19.01 -47.22 -41.76
C ALA A 280 17.75 -46.58 -41.15
N ALA A 281 17.06 -45.75 -41.94
CA ALA A 281 15.90 -44.95 -41.54
C ALA A 281 14.73 -45.75 -40.92
N PRO A 282 13.94 -45.16 -40.00
CA PRO A 282 13.98 -43.77 -39.54
C PRO A 282 14.88 -43.57 -38.31
N ALA A 283 15.96 -42.80 -38.46
CA ALA A 283 16.82 -42.41 -37.33
C ALA A 283 16.21 -41.21 -36.60
N THR A 284 15.91 -41.36 -35.30
CA THR A 284 15.52 -40.23 -34.45
C THR A 284 16.79 -39.59 -33.89
N MET A 285 17.11 -38.37 -34.30
CA MET A 285 18.25 -37.65 -33.73
C MET A 285 17.84 -37.00 -32.41
N GLY A 286 18.46 -37.43 -31.31
CA GLY A 286 18.35 -36.74 -30.03
C GLY A 286 19.42 -35.66 -29.93
N ILE A 287 19.04 -34.39 -29.95
CA ILE A 287 19.98 -33.29 -29.73
C ILE A 287 20.13 -33.09 -28.21
N SER A 288 21.31 -33.39 -27.68
CA SER A 288 21.63 -33.19 -26.25
C SER A 288 21.83 -31.70 -25.93
N THR A 289 21.18 -31.21 -24.87
CA THR A 289 21.19 -29.80 -24.50
C THR A 289 22.51 -29.32 -23.88
N SER A 290 23.42 -30.22 -23.50
CA SER A 290 24.76 -29.85 -23.00
C SER A 290 25.61 -29.11 -24.04
N ALA A 291 25.25 -29.22 -25.32
CA ALA A 291 25.87 -28.50 -26.42
C ALA A 291 25.33 -27.06 -26.61
N PHE A 292 24.29 -26.63 -25.91
CA PHE A 292 23.62 -25.33 -26.14
C PHE A 292 24.10 -24.19 -25.23
N ALA A 293 25.15 -24.40 -24.43
CA ALA A 293 25.77 -23.30 -23.70
C ALA A 293 26.46 -22.33 -24.68
N GLY A 294 25.74 -21.29 -25.12
CA GLY A 294 26.26 -20.22 -25.98
C GLY A 294 25.88 -20.29 -27.46
N ILE A 295 25.08 -21.28 -27.89
CA ILE A 295 24.61 -21.42 -29.28
C ILE A 295 23.21 -20.84 -29.42
N THR A 296 23.03 -19.77 -30.21
CA THR A 296 21.72 -19.14 -30.46
C THR A 296 20.92 -19.81 -31.59
N THR A 297 21.61 -20.58 -32.45
CA THR A 297 21.02 -21.24 -33.63
C THR A 297 21.72 -22.58 -33.87
N VAL A 298 20.96 -23.68 -33.94
CA VAL A 298 21.51 -24.99 -34.37
C VAL A 298 21.21 -25.19 -35.85
N ILE A 299 22.24 -25.52 -36.63
CA ILE A 299 22.11 -25.79 -38.07
C ILE A 299 22.32 -27.29 -38.30
N GLY A 300 21.25 -27.97 -38.72
CA GLY A 300 21.34 -29.33 -39.25
C GLY A 300 21.65 -29.29 -40.74
N THR A 301 22.67 -30.03 -41.18
CA THR A 301 22.95 -30.24 -42.61
C THR A 301 22.79 -31.72 -42.97
N ALA A 302 21.92 -32.02 -43.92
CA ALA A 302 21.82 -33.37 -44.48
C ALA A 302 22.56 -33.39 -45.82
N SER A 303 23.59 -34.24 -45.96
CA SER A 303 24.34 -34.37 -47.21
C SER A 303 24.28 -35.81 -47.70
N LEU A 304 23.87 -36.02 -48.95
CA LEU A 304 23.95 -37.33 -49.57
C LEU A 304 25.38 -37.55 -50.08
N ASP A 305 26.08 -38.56 -49.59
CA ASP A 305 27.38 -38.97 -50.12
C ASP A 305 27.21 -40.33 -50.81
N ALA A 306 27.34 -40.36 -52.14
CA ALA A 306 27.20 -41.57 -52.92
C ALA A 306 28.58 -42.08 -53.34
N ASP A 307 28.77 -43.40 -53.32
CA ASP A 307 29.96 -44.04 -53.90
C ASP A 307 30.19 -43.49 -55.33
N PRO A 308 31.38 -42.99 -55.68
CA PRO A 308 31.65 -42.40 -56.99
C PRO A 308 31.41 -43.36 -58.17
N ASN A 309 31.26 -44.67 -57.91
CA ASN A 309 30.90 -45.67 -58.92
C ASN A 309 29.39 -45.95 -59.02
N ALA A 310 28.57 -45.35 -58.15
CA ALA A 310 27.11 -45.46 -58.19
C ALA A 310 26.53 -44.35 -59.08
N PHE A 311 25.56 -44.72 -59.92
CA PHE A 311 24.85 -43.82 -60.84
C PHE A 311 23.86 -42.92 -60.06
N VAL A 312 24.36 -42.09 -59.14
CA VAL A 312 23.57 -41.17 -58.31
C VAL A 312 24.17 -39.77 -58.42
N ILE A 313 23.34 -38.82 -58.85
CA ILE A 313 23.72 -37.39 -58.87
C ILE A 313 23.53 -36.84 -57.45
N SER A 314 24.55 -36.19 -56.90
CA SER A 314 24.47 -35.55 -55.59
C SER A 314 23.35 -34.49 -55.56
N GLY A 315 22.46 -34.57 -54.58
CA GLY A 315 21.46 -33.54 -54.29
C GLY A 315 22.09 -32.40 -53.48
N ASN A 316 21.61 -31.16 -53.67
CA ASN A 316 22.00 -30.05 -52.81
C ASN A 316 21.60 -30.34 -51.35
N PRO A 317 22.47 -30.08 -50.36
CA PRO A 317 22.14 -30.29 -48.97
C PRO A 317 21.03 -29.33 -48.54
N ASP A 318 19.96 -29.87 -47.94
CA ASP A 318 18.94 -29.06 -47.28
C ASP A 318 19.49 -28.61 -45.91
N ARG A 319 19.25 -27.34 -45.55
CA ARG A 319 19.71 -26.72 -44.30
C ARG A 319 18.51 -26.23 -43.52
N GLN A 320 18.30 -26.74 -42.32
CA GLN A 320 17.31 -26.20 -41.40
C GLN A 320 17.99 -25.60 -40.17
N SER A 321 17.72 -24.33 -39.91
CA SER A 321 18.12 -23.66 -38.67
C SER A 321 16.97 -23.70 -37.66
N VAL A 322 17.26 -24.15 -36.45
CA VAL A 322 16.32 -24.10 -35.33
C VAL A 322 16.80 -23.03 -34.35
N ALA A 323 15.98 -22.00 -34.14
CA ALA A 323 16.26 -20.92 -33.21
C ALA A 323 15.66 -21.20 -31.82
N ILE A 324 16.33 -20.75 -30.77
CA ILE A 324 15.73 -20.73 -29.42
C ILE A 324 14.88 -19.48 -29.30
N LYS A 325 13.58 -19.64 -29.05
CA LYS A 325 12.69 -18.51 -28.76
C LYS A 325 12.75 -18.19 -27.27
N LYS A 326 13.45 -17.13 -26.90
CA LYS A 326 13.47 -16.64 -25.52
C LYS A 326 12.13 -16.00 -25.14
N VAL A 327 11.72 -16.20 -23.89
CA VAL A 327 10.50 -15.61 -23.31
C VAL A 327 10.90 -14.46 -22.38
N THR A 328 10.34 -13.27 -22.58
CA THR A 328 10.54 -12.15 -21.65
C THR A 328 9.68 -12.32 -20.42
N LEU A 329 10.28 -12.29 -19.23
CA LEU A 329 9.54 -12.37 -17.97
C LEU A 329 8.63 -11.13 -17.78
N GLY A 330 7.47 -11.34 -17.16
CA GLY A 330 6.52 -10.25 -16.88
C GLY A 330 7.10 -9.20 -15.93
N THR A 331 6.91 -7.92 -16.27
CA THR A 331 7.27 -6.76 -15.45
C THR A 331 6.59 -6.84 -14.08
N PRO A 332 7.31 -6.79 -12.96
CA PRO A 332 6.71 -6.94 -11.65
C PRO A 332 5.73 -5.79 -11.33
N LEU A 333 4.71 -6.13 -10.54
CA LEU A 333 3.73 -5.18 -10.02
C LEU A 333 4.12 -4.81 -8.59
N ILE A 334 4.20 -3.50 -8.31
CA ILE A 334 4.34 -2.98 -6.95
C ILE A 334 2.94 -2.56 -6.47
N THR A 335 2.43 -3.23 -5.44
CA THR A 335 1.14 -2.91 -4.85
C THR A 335 1.33 -2.37 -3.43
N ALA A 336 0.88 -1.15 -3.18
CA ALA A 336 0.81 -0.61 -1.83
C ALA A 336 -0.35 -1.29 -1.06
N VAL A 337 -0.13 -1.60 0.20
CA VAL A 337 -1.21 -2.17 1.03
C VAL A 337 -2.20 -1.05 1.36
N GLN A 338 -3.40 -1.10 0.79
CA GLN A 338 -4.45 -0.16 1.20
C GLN A 338 -4.73 -0.33 2.70
N GLY A 339 -4.64 0.78 3.44
CA GLY A 339 -4.89 0.81 4.89
C GLY A 339 -3.66 0.63 5.79
N MET A 340 -2.50 0.29 5.23
CA MET A 340 -1.22 0.28 5.95
C MET A 340 -0.20 1.09 5.17
N ASN A 341 -0.02 2.37 5.52
CA ASN A 341 0.97 3.28 4.91
C ASN A 341 2.44 2.86 5.20
N THR A 342 2.66 1.61 5.59
CA THR A 342 3.92 1.14 6.18
C THR A 342 4.51 -0.04 5.42
N SER A 343 3.93 -0.54 4.33
CA SER A 343 4.55 -1.60 3.54
C SER A 343 4.09 -1.64 2.07
N PHE A 344 4.88 -2.32 1.23
CA PHE A 344 4.50 -2.67 -0.14
C PHE A 344 4.72 -4.16 -0.41
N PHE A 345 3.93 -4.68 -1.35
CA PHE A 345 4.13 -5.98 -1.95
C PHE A 345 4.71 -5.83 -3.35
N VAL A 346 5.63 -6.72 -3.69
CA VAL A 346 6.07 -6.92 -5.07
C VAL A 346 5.59 -8.29 -5.51
N SER A 347 4.84 -8.33 -6.59
CA SER A 347 4.47 -9.59 -7.25
C SER A 347 5.06 -9.63 -8.65
N PRO A 348 5.37 -10.83 -9.18
CA PRO A 348 5.67 -10.97 -10.60
C PRO A 348 4.48 -10.52 -11.45
N GLY A 349 4.73 -9.95 -12.64
CA GLY A 349 3.65 -9.47 -13.51
C GLY A 349 2.89 -10.55 -14.26
N ASP A 350 3.53 -11.70 -14.49
CA ASP A 350 2.93 -12.84 -15.17
C ASP A 350 3.32 -14.11 -14.44
N LEU A 351 2.39 -14.67 -13.68
CA LEU A 351 2.61 -15.89 -12.90
C LEU A 351 2.62 -17.15 -13.77
N ALA A 352 2.03 -17.13 -14.96
CA ALA A 352 1.87 -18.31 -15.81
C ALA A 352 3.18 -18.73 -16.49
N ASN A 353 4.11 -17.79 -16.69
CA ASN A 353 5.35 -18.01 -17.44
C ASN A 353 6.62 -17.93 -16.58
N LEU A 354 6.50 -18.08 -15.25
CA LEU A 354 7.67 -18.02 -14.37
C LEU A 354 8.44 -19.34 -14.34
N PRO A 355 9.74 -19.33 -14.69
CA PRO A 355 10.56 -20.51 -14.47
C PRO A 355 10.75 -20.77 -12.98
N ALA A 356 10.86 -22.05 -12.62
CA ALA A 356 11.22 -22.43 -11.25
C ALA A 356 12.56 -21.79 -10.85
N GLY A 357 12.59 -21.17 -9.68
CA GLY A 357 13.78 -20.50 -9.14
C GLY A 357 14.01 -19.05 -9.61
N TYR A 358 13.02 -18.40 -10.24
CA TYR A 358 13.11 -16.98 -10.58
C TYR A 358 13.46 -16.13 -9.34
N ILE A 359 14.13 -15.00 -9.57
CA ILE A 359 14.56 -14.11 -8.49
C ILE A 359 13.83 -12.77 -8.65
N LEU A 360 13.06 -12.38 -7.64
CA LEU A 360 12.43 -11.06 -7.58
C LEU A 360 13.27 -10.14 -6.71
N ARG A 361 13.72 -9.01 -7.28
CA ARG A 361 14.50 -8.00 -6.57
C ARG A 361 13.78 -6.67 -6.51
N TYR A 362 14.09 -5.89 -5.49
CA TYR A 362 13.62 -4.52 -5.34
C TYR A 362 14.71 -3.59 -4.80
N SER A 363 14.54 -2.29 -5.01
CA SER A 363 15.26 -1.24 -4.30
C SER A 363 14.29 -0.18 -3.79
N THR A 364 14.57 0.40 -2.62
CA THR A 364 13.80 1.50 -2.01
C THR A 364 14.51 2.86 -2.10
N ASP A 365 15.78 2.88 -2.53
CA ASP A 365 16.59 4.10 -2.69
C ASP A 365 16.56 4.66 -4.13
N GLY A 366 15.84 4.00 -5.03
CA GLY A 366 15.76 4.37 -6.44
C GLY A 366 16.94 3.93 -7.31
N SER A 367 17.89 3.14 -6.80
CA SER A 367 18.93 2.52 -7.62
C SER A 367 18.36 1.53 -8.65
N ASP A 368 19.02 1.45 -9.80
CA ASP A 368 18.62 0.55 -10.89
C ASP A 368 19.02 -0.90 -10.62
N LEU A 369 18.17 -1.83 -11.08
CA LEU A 369 18.31 -3.27 -10.91
C LEU A 369 18.83 -3.88 -12.22
N GLU A 370 20.08 -3.58 -12.56
CA GLU A 370 20.68 -4.07 -13.81
C GLU A 370 21.11 -5.54 -13.76
N SER A 371 21.31 -6.10 -12.56
CA SER A 371 21.78 -7.48 -12.38
C SER A 371 21.05 -8.22 -11.24
N PRO A 372 21.08 -9.56 -11.20
CA PRO A 372 20.44 -10.35 -10.14
C PRO A 372 21.05 -10.16 -8.74
N SER A 373 22.21 -9.49 -8.64
CA SER A 373 22.86 -9.11 -7.38
C SER A 373 22.56 -7.67 -6.95
N ALA A 374 21.95 -6.86 -7.80
CA ALA A 374 21.49 -5.52 -7.46
C ALA A 374 20.18 -5.57 -6.67
N GLY A 375 20.08 -4.72 -5.64
CA GLY A 375 18.91 -4.63 -4.77
C GLY A 375 18.73 -5.79 -3.79
N GLN A 376 17.59 -5.79 -3.11
CA GLN A 376 17.23 -6.77 -2.09
C GLN A 376 16.34 -7.87 -2.68
N ALA A 377 16.49 -9.11 -2.20
CA ALA A 377 15.57 -10.20 -2.58
C ALA A 377 14.22 -9.99 -1.91
N TYR A 378 13.16 -10.03 -2.70
CA TYR A 378 11.81 -9.96 -2.16
C TYR A 378 11.36 -11.34 -1.68
N THR A 379 11.07 -11.46 -0.38
CA THR A 379 10.58 -12.71 0.24
C THR A 379 9.24 -12.52 0.96
N SER A 380 8.93 -11.30 1.37
CA SER A 380 7.74 -10.92 2.12
C SER A 380 7.49 -9.41 2.01
N ALA A 381 6.38 -8.93 2.55
CA ALA A 381 6.06 -7.51 2.59
C ALA A 381 7.22 -6.68 3.14
N VAL A 382 7.59 -5.62 2.44
CA VAL A 382 8.72 -4.78 2.83
C VAL A 382 8.20 -3.56 3.56
N PRO A 383 8.64 -3.29 4.80
CA PRO A 383 8.22 -2.10 5.51
C PRO A 383 8.81 -0.84 4.88
N LEU A 384 7.98 0.18 4.70
CA LEU A 384 8.39 1.53 4.31
C LEU A 384 8.61 2.37 5.55
N ALA A 385 9.62 3.23 5.50
CA ALA A 385 9.75 4.30 6.47
C ALA A 385 8.54 5.24 6.31
N GLU A 386 7.75 5.37 7.37
CA GLU A 386 6.43 6.02 7.43
C GLU A 386 6.39 7.47 6.89
N ASP A 387 7.55 8.12 6.75
CA ASP A 387 7.67 9.57 6.45
C ASP A 387 8.58 9.89 5.25
N ALA A 388 9.13 8.90 4.56
CA ALA A 388 10.04 9.14 3.43
C ALA A 388 9.32 8.97 2.10
N ILE A 389 9.46 9.97 1.21
CA ILE A 389 9.20 9.75 -0.22
C ILE A 389 10.26 8.76 -0.69
N THR A 390 9.85 7.56 -1.09
CA THR A 390 10.75 6.51 -1.55
C THR A 390 10.38 6.10 -2.96
N THR A 391 11.39 6.08 -3.83
CA THR A 391 11.26 5.52 -5.17
C THR A 391 11.54 4.03 -5.09
N ILE A 392 10.51 3.22 -5.28
CA ILE A 392 10.63 1.77 -5.27
C ILE A 392 10.82 1.31 -6.71
N LYS A 393 11.89 0.56 -6.95
CA LYS A 393 12.13 -0.13 -8.21
C LYS A 393 12.05 -1.63 -7.98
N ALA A 394 11.49 -2.37 -8.94
CA ALA A 394 11.40 -3.82 -8.87
C ALA A 394 11.68 -4.46 -10.23
N ARG A 395 12.34 -5.62 -10.21
CA ARG A 395 12.66 -6.41 -11.39
C ARG A 395 12.67 -7.91 -11.09
N THR A 396 12.12 -8.70 -12.00
CA THR A 396 12.18 -10.16 -12.01
C THR A 396 13.32 -10.62 -12.92
N PHE A 397 14.21 -11.46 -12.39
CA PHE A 397 15.35 -12.04 -13.10
C PHE A 397 15.14 -13.53 -13.37
N ALA A 398 15.62 -13.97 -14.53
CA ALA A 398 15.72 -15.38 -14.84
C ALA A 398 16.80 -16.05 -13.97
N PRO A 399 16.62 -17.32 -13.57
CA PRO A 399 17.69 -18.09 -12.94
C PRO A 399 18.93 -18.12 -13.84
N ALA A 400 20.13 -18.11 -13.25
CA ALA A 400 21.38 -18.13 -14.03
C ALA A 400 21.46 -19.31 -15.01
N SER A 401 20.87 -20.46 -14.64
CA SER A 401 20.78 -21.67 -15.47
C SER A 401 19.83 -21.55 -16.66
N LEU A 402 18.94 -20.55 -16.68
CA LEU A 402 17.86 -20.40 -17.67
C LEU A 402 17.94 -19.10 -18.48
N THR A 403 19.04 -18.36 -18.40
CA THR A 403 19.26 -17.11 -19.18
C THR A 403 19.27 -17.32 -20.71
N ASN A 404 19.48 -18.56 -21.16
CA ASN A 404 19.35 -18.95 -22.57
C ASN A 404 17.88 -19.08 -23.04
N TRP A 405 16.94 -19.20 -22.10
CA TRP A 405 15.51 -19.41 -22.38
C TRP A 405 14.65 -18.19 -22.04
N PHE A 406 15.14 -17.30 -21.19
CA PHE A 406 14.39 -16.16 -20.71
C PHE A 406 15.18 -14.86 -20.83
N PHE A 407 14.46 -13.77 -21.11
CA PHE A 407 14.96 -12.42 -20.85
C PHE A 407 14.44 -11.96 -19.50
N ASP A 408 15.27 -11.23 -18.76
CA ASP A 408 14.84 -10.55 -17.55
C ASP A 408 13.68 -9.59 -17.88
N SER A 409 12.80 -9.40 -16.91
CA SER A 409 11.68 -8.45 -17.05
C SER A 409 12.17 -7.01 -17.21
N ALA A 410 11.30 -6.11 -17.67
CA ALA A 410 11.55 -4.68 -17.54
C ALA A 410 11.49 -4.26 -16.06
N GLN A 411 12.15 -3.15 -15.72
CA GLN A 411 12.08 -2.58 -14.38
C GLN A 411 10.78 -1.79 -14.20
N THR A 412 10.03 -2.09 -13.15
CA THR A 412 8.92 -1.25 -12.69
C THR A 412 9.45 -0.20 -11.72
N THR A 413 8.97 1.04 -11.82
CA THR A 413 9.27 2.13 -10.89
C THR A 413 7.98 2.68 -10.33
N GLN A 414 7.85 2.72 -9.01
CA GLN A 414 6.73 3.33 -8.31
C GLN A 414 7.27 4.36 -7.32
N VAL A 415 6.83 5.60 -7.45
CA VAL A 415 7.11 6.63 -6.43
C VAL A 415 6.06 6.50 -5.34
N TYR A 416 6.48 6.08 -4.16
CA TYR A 416 5.64 6.10 -2.99
C TYR A 416 5.73 7.48 -2.36
N THR A 417 4.68 8.27 -2.53
CA THR A 417 4.46 9.45 -1.70
C THR A 417 3.56 9.00 -0.56
N PRO A 418 4.04 8.97 0.70
CA PRO A 418 3.15 8.68 1.81
C PRO A 418 1.97 9.64 1.71
N VAL A 419 0.76 9.08 1.58
CA VAL A 419 -0.46 9.86 1.68
C VAL A 419 -0.55 10.26 3.14
N VAL A 420 0.10 11.38 3.47
CA VAL A 420 -0.22 12.16 4.66
C VAL A 420 -1.62 12.67 4.43
N SER A 421 -2.60 11.83 4.74
CA SER A 421 -3.94 12.33 4.97
C SER A 421 -3.78 13.39 6.06
N PRO A 422 -4.30 14.62 5.88
CA PRO A 422 -4.31 15.60 6.95
C PRO A 422 -5.03 15.10 8.23
N SER A 423 -5.68 13.92 8.16
CA SER A 423 -6.30 13.18 9.26
C SER A 423 -5.39 12.27 10.08
N THR A 424 -4.19 11.90 9.58
CA THR A 424 -3.31 11.03 10.35
C THR A 424 -2.49 11.87 11.30
N ILE A 425 -2.74 11.69 12.61
CA ILE A 425 -1.94 12.30 13.67
C ILE A 425 -0.47 12.07 13.39
N PRO A 426 0.32 13.13 13.15
CA PRO A 426 1.73 12.97 12.87
C PRO A 426 2.47 12.52 14.13
N LYS A 427 3.63 11.86 13.96
CA LYS A 427 4.49 11.48 15.09
C LYS A 427 4.80 12.67 15.98
N GLY A 428 4.71 12.46 17.29
CA GLY A 428 4.86 13.55 18.24
C GLY A 428 4.02 13.40 19.49
N VAL A 429 3.34 14.49 19.86
CA VAL A 429 2.60 14.61 21.12
C VAL A 429 1.19 15.12 20.91
N LEU A 430 0.23 14.53 21.61
CA LEU A 430 -1.14 15.01 21.75
C LEU A 430 -1.36 15.55 23.17
N VAL A 431 -1.55 16.85 23.33
CA VAL A 431 -1.70 17.49 24.65
C VAL A 431 -2.90 18.40 24.77
N GLY A 432 -3.60 18.39 25.90
CA GLY A 432 -4.66 19.36 26.18
C GLY A 432 -4.14 20.79 26.40
N SER A 433 -2.91 20.90 26.93
CA SER A 433 -2.24 22.16 27.19
C SER A 433 -0.72 22.00 27.25
N LEU A 434 -0.01 23.07 26.90
CA LEU A 434 1.45 23.16 26.98
C LEU A 434 1.80 24.39 27.83
N SER A 435 2.02 24.18 29.13
CA SER A 435 2.17 25.30 30.08
C SER A 435 3.55 25.94 30.07
N ALA A 436 4.59 25.18 29.74
CA ALA A 436 5.95 25.71 29.58
C ALA A 436 6.80 24.75 28.74
N LEU A 437 7.33 25.25 27.62
CA LEU A 437 8.33 24.56 26.80
C LEU A 437 9.68 25.29 26.91
N ASN A 438 10.59 24.78 27.77
CA ASN A 438 11.95 25.30 27.96
C ASN A 438 13.05 24.41 27.34
N GLY A 439 12.68 23.49 26.45
CA GLY A 439 13.57 22.44 25.96
C GLY A 439 13.53 22.27 24.44
N THR A 440 14.27 21.29 23.94
CA THR A 440 14.21 20.89 22.52
C THR A 440 13.24 19.74 22.35
N PHE A 441 12.27 19.92 21.47
CA PHE A 441 11.26 18.94 21.09
C PHE A 441 11.51 18.56 19.64
N ASN A 442 11.78 17.29 19.33
CA ASN A 442 11.95 16.80 17.95
C ASN A 442 10.73 15.99 17.54
N GLY A 443 9.91 16.53 16.64
CA GLY A 443 8.62 15.97 16.24
C GLY A 443 7.53 17.03 16.23
N ASN A 444 6.26 16.61 16.12
CA ASN A 444 5.11 17.50 16.08
C ASN A 444 4.43 17.65 17.45
N ILE A 445 3.95 18.85 17.78
CA ILE A 445 3.08 19.07 18.94
C ILE A 445 1.67 19.30 18.43
N MET A 446 0.73 18.52 18.93
CA MET A 446 -0.67 18.62 18.60
C MET A 446 -1.46 18.94 19.85
N LEU A 447 -2.24 20.01 19.81
CA LEU A 447 -3.16 20.31 20.89
C LEU A 447 -4.48 19.59 20.68
N ALA A 448 -4.93 18.90 21.73
CA ALA A 448 -6.26 18.31 21.78
C ALA A 448 -7.31 19.43 21.87
N TYR A 449 -8.45 19.19 21.24
CA TYR A 449 -9.63 20.03 21.37
C TYR A 449 -10.11 20.02 22.83
N SER A 450 -10.26 21.22 23.38
CA SER A 450 -10.89 21.48 24.67
C SER A 450 -11.77 22.73 24.51
N PRO A 451 -12.98 22.76 25.08
CA PRO A 451 -13.83 23.96 25.04
C PRO A 451 -13.21 25.13 25.83
N THR A 452 -12.29 24.85 26.74
CA THR A 452 -11.58 25.84 27.56
C THR A 452 -10.07 25.59 27.46
N PRO A 453 -9.46 25.84 26.29
CA PRO A 453 -8.03 25.61 26.11
C PRO A 453 -7.23 26.56 27.00
N SER A 454 -6.10 26.08 27.53
CA SER A 454 -5.16 26.92 28.24
C SER A 454 -4.24 27.65 27.27
N ASN A 455 -3.73 28.81 27.68
CA ASN A 455 -2.68 29.49 26.93
C ASN A 455 -1.45 28.59 26.79
N ILE A 456 -0.81 28.67 25.63
CA ILE A 456 0.44 27.99 25.33
C ILE A 456 1.59 28.97 25.54
N GLN A 457 2.61 28.52 26.26
CA GLN A 457 3.83 29.29 26.46
C GLN A 457 5.04 28.50 25.96
N ILE A 458 5.70 29.03 24.92
CA ILE A 458 7.00 28.54 24.44
C ILE A 458 8.05 29.53 24.93
N ASN A 459 8.78 29.12 25.95
CA ASN A 459 9.69 29.97 26.70
C ASN A 459 11.00 30.24 25.92
N SER A 460 11.81 31.15 26.45
CA SER A 460 13.12 31.46 25.89
C SER A 460 14.00 30.21 25.77
N GLY A 461 14.48 29.92 24.56
CA GLY A 461 15.26 28.71 24.26
C GLY A 461 14.44 27.45 23.99
N GLY A 462 13.11 27.50 24.08
CA GLY A 462 12.23 26.41 23.67
C GLY A 462 12.29 26.19 22.15
N LYS A 463 12.53 24.95 21.72
CA LYS A 463 12.65 24.58 20.30
C LYS A 463 11.69 23.45 19.95
N ILE A 464 10.99 23.59 18.84
CA ILE A 464 10.16 22.56 18.20
C ILE A 464 10.76 22.28 16.83
N ASN A 465 11.52 21.20 16.71
CA ASN A 465 12.01 20.65 15.45
C ASN A 465 10.90 19.82 14.79
N GLY A 466 9.85 20.51 14.37
CA GLY A 466 8.66 19.98 13.72
C GLY A 466 7.57 21.03 13.67
N SER A 467 6.30 20.62 13.55
CA SER A 467 5.17 21.55 13.43
C SER A 467 4.29 21.58 14.69
N LEU A 468 3.60 22.70 14.87
CA LEU A 468 2.65 22.91 15.96
C LEU A 468 1.22 22.94 15.39
N TYR A 469 0.37 22.03 15.84
CA TYR A 469 -1.00 21.89 15.39
C TYR A 469 -1.95 22.35 16.48
N LEU A 470 -2.82 23.30 16.16
CA LEU A 470 -3.68 24.01 17.10
C LEU A 470 -5.17 23.83 16.74
N PRO A 471 -6.06 23.54 17.69
CA PRO A 471 -7.49 23.55 17.44
C PRO A 471 -8.03 25.00 17.37
N GLY A 472 -9.10 25.24 16.62
CA GLY A 472 -9.79 26.53 16.66
C GLY A 472 -9.05 27.71 16.02
N THR A 473 -9.22 28.90 16.61
CA THR A 473 -8.65 30.17 16.14
C THR A 473 -7.83 30.89 17.23
N PRO A 474 -6.69 30.32 17.66
CA PRO A 474 -5.85 30.96 18.66
C PRO A 474 -5.26 32.28 18.19
N THR A 475 -4.99 33.16 19.15
CA THR A 475 -4.14 34.33 18.91
C THR A 475 -2.68 33.97 19.06
N VAL A 476 -1.91 33.97 17.96
CA VAL A 476 -0.46 33.72 18.00
C VAL A 476 0.29 35.02 18.28
N LYS A 477 1.14 35.05 19.32
CA LYS A 477 1.91 36.21 19.77
C LYS A 477 3.39 35.89 19.89
N SER A 478 4.24 36.86 19.60
CA SER A 478 5.68 36.78 19.85
C SER A 478 6.20 38.00 20.59
N ASN A 479 6.90 37.74 21.69
CA ASN A 479 7.66 38.70 22.48
C ASN A 479 9.13 38.79 22.00
N ALA A 480 9.54 37.89 21.09
CA ALA A 480 10.89 37.83 20.53
C ALA A 480 11.20 38.89 19.46
N VAL A 481 10.17 39.58 18.95
CA VAL A 481 10.32 40.56 17.88
C VAL A 481 10.62 41.93 18.51
N SER A 482 11.69 42.59 18.05
CA SER A 482 12.03 43.94 18.52
C SER A 482 10.84 44.90 18.35
N GLY A 483 10.43 45.55 19.45
CA GLY A 483 9.31 46.50 19.46
C GLY A 483 8.01 46.03 20.13
N GLY A 484 8.08 45.11 21.10
CA GLY A 484 6.96 44.68 21.97
C GLY A 484 6.07 43.58 21.37
N ASP A 485 5.15 43.04 22.18
CA ASP A 485 4.26 41.93 21.82
C ASP A 485 3.61 42.12 20.44
N LYS A 486 3.97 41.25 19.47
CA LYS A 486 3.36 41.25 18.14
C LYS A 486 2.38 40.10 18.03
N THR A 487 1.15 40.40 17.60
CA THR A 487 0.17 39.38 17.20
C THR A 487 0.34 39.05 15.72
N TRP A 488 0.33 37.76 15.38
CA TRP A 488 0.45 37.29 14.01
C TRP A 488 -0.77 37.69 13.19
N THR A 489 -0.51 38.10 11.95
CA THR A 489 -1.49 38.30 10.88
C THR A 489 -0.80 37.95 9.56
N PRO A 490 -1.51 37.60 8.47
CA PRO A 490 -0.88 37.35 7.18
C PRO A 490 0.03 38.50 6.70
N ALA A 491 -0.36 39.76 6.96
CA ALA A 491 0.43 40.95 6.61
C ALA A 491 1.70 41.13 7.46
N ARG A 492 1.82 40.41 8.58
CA ARG A 492 2.94 40.48 9.53
C ARG A 492 3.72 39.16 9.63
N ASP A 493 3.47 38.21 8.72
CA ASP A 493 4.08 36.87 8.78
C ASP A 493 5.62 36.91 8.80
N SER A 494 6.23 37.81 8.03
CA SER A 494 7.68 37.99 7.98
C SER A 494 8.31 38.37 9.32
N LEU A 495 7.56 39.00 10.24
CA LEU A 495 8.04 39.34 11.58
C LEU A 495 8.24 38.08 12.45
N PHE A 496 7.62 36.97 12.08
CA PHE A 496 7.73 35.69 12.79
C PHE A 496 8.85 34.80 12.22
N ALA A 497 9.60 35.25 11.21
CA ALA A 497 10.64 34.45 10.56
C ALA A 497 11.79 33.99 11.48
N SER A 498 12.04 34.73 12.57
CA SER A 498 13.03 34.34 13.58
C SER A 498 12.51 33.29 14.58
N VAL A 499 11.19 33.09 14.63
CA VAL A 499 10.52 32.21 15.60
C VAL A 499 9.90 30.99 14.94
N ILE A 500 9.33 31.13 13.75
CA ILE A 500 8.74 30.06 12.96
C ILE A 500 9.49 30.04 11.63
N LEU A 501 10.34 29.04 11.43
CA LEU A 501 11.19 28.95 10.25
C LEU A 501 10.37 28.57 9.01
N GLY A 502 9.28 27.80 9.19
CA GLY A 502 8.36 27.47 8.12
C GLY A 502 8.95 26.52 7.07
N GLN A 503 9.96 25.74 7.42
CA GLN A 503 10.68 24.84 6.48
C GLN A 503 9.86 23.62 6.06
N ASN A 504 8.61 23.52 6.50
CA ASN A 504 7.78 22.36 6.20
C ASN A 504 7.30 22.39 4.74
N THR A 505 7.59 21.31 4.00
CA THR A 505 7.32 21.13 2.57
C THR A 505 5.94 20.57 2.25
N TYR A 506 5.14 20.17 3.26
CA TYR A 506 3.85 19.51 3.02
C TYR A 506 2.80 20.42 2.37
N ASP A 507 2.94 21.73 2.49
CA ASP A 507 2.03 22.67 1.83
C ASP A 507 2.82 23.81 1.14
N ASN A 508 2.33 24.19 -0.04
CA ASN A 508 2.87 25.31 -0.81
C ASN A 508 2.49 26.69 -0.22
N SER A 509 1.93 26.75 1.00
CA SER A 509 1.56 28.03 1.61
C SER A 509 2.82 28.84 1.90
N PRO A 510 2.86 30.12 1.47
CA PRO A 510 3.98 31.00 1.80
C PRO A 510 3.95 31.44 3.28
N TYR A 511 2.86 31.15 4.01
CA TYR A 511 2.67 31.57 5.39
C TYR A 511 3.22 30.56 6.40
N ARG A 512 3.72 31.08 7.52
CA ARG A 512 4.25 30.28 8.64
C ARG A 512 3.15 29.77 9.56
N VAL A 513 2.04 30.52 9.65
CA VAL A 513 0.80 30.06 10.27
C VAL A 513 -0.19 29.75 9.16
N VAL A 514 -0.58 28.49 9.04
CA VAL A 514 -1.44 27.98 7.98
C VAL A 514 -2.78 27.57 8.56
N ASP A 515 -3.85 28.07 7.95
CA ASP A 515 -5.20 27.62 8.23
C ASP A 515 -5.53 26.43 7.34
N LEU A 516 -5.83 25.27 7.94
CA LEU A 516 -6.26 24.11 7.17
C LEU A 516 -7.79 24.08 6.98
N GLY A 517 -8.53 25.09 7.47
CA GLY A 517 -9.98 25.19 7.33
C GLY A 517 -10.76 24.48 8.43
N GLY A 518 -10.16 24.31 9.61
CA GLY A 518 -10.81 23.69 10.77
C GLY A 518 -11.88 24.54 11.45
N PRO A 519 -12.53 23.98 12.48
CA PRO A 519 -13.50 24.71 13.30
C PRO A 519 -12.94 26.03 13.84
N ALA A 520 -13.79 27.05 13.98
CA ALA A 520 -13.38 28.34 14.54
C ALA A 520 -13.17 28.28 16.07
N ASP A 521 -13.82 27.35 16.75
CA ASP A 521 -13.73 27.12 18.18
C ASP A 521 -12.66 26.07 18.53
N PRO A 522 -11.93 26.24 19.64
CA PRO A 522 -11.96 27.38 20.56
C PRO A 522 -11.16 28.60 20.05
N SER A 523 -11.54 29.81 20.43
CA SER A 523 -10.88 31.07 20.01
C SER A 523 -10.26 31.88 21.16
N ASN A 524 -10.49 31.45 22.40
CA ASN A 524 -10.23 32.21 23.63
C ASN A 524 -8.87 31.91 24.28
N TYR A 525 -7.86 31.57 23.49
CA TYR A 525 -6.52 31.31 24.01
C TYR A 525 -5.40 31.86 23.12
N THR A 526 -4.24 32.04 23.74
CA THR A 526 -3.06 32.62 23.10
C THR A 526 -1.94 31.60 23.00
N VAL A 527 -1.18 31.65 21.90
CA VAL A 527 0.11 30.97 21.75
C VAL A 527 1.20 32.02 21.84
N ASN A 528 1.92 32.04 22.95
CA ASN A 528 2.95 33.02 23.23
C ASN A 528 4.33 32.41 23.00
N PHE A 529 5.11 33.10 22.19
CA PHE A 529 6.52 32.83 21.96
C PHE A 529 7.35 33.88 22.72
N ASP A 530 8.08 33.47 23.76
CA ASP A 530 9.03 34.33 24.49
C ASP A 530 10.24 34.71 23.63
N PRO A 531 11.26 35.46 24.11
CA PRO A 531 12.43 35.77 23.30
C PRO A 531 13.26 34.53 22.91
N ALA A 532 13.68 34.44 21.64
CA ALA A 532 14.47 33.34 21.07
C ALA A 532 13.89 31.89 21.17
N PRO A 533 12.60 31.63 20.88
CA PRO A 533 12.10 30.28 20.65
C PRO A 533 12.22 29.92 19.16
N SER A 534 12.12 28.65 18.81
CA SER A 534 12.14 28.27 17.40
C SER A 534 11.22 27.10 17.08
N VAL A 535 10.38 27.24 16.06
CA VAL A 535 9.61 26.18 15.42
C VAL A 535 10.16 25.99 14.02
N THR A 536 10.76 24.83 13.74
CA THR A 536 11.38 24.57 12.43
C THR A 536 10.33 24.38 11.33
N GLY A 537 9.21 23.72 11.67
CA GLY A 537 8.07 23.54 10.79
C GLY A 537 7.14 24.76 10.74
N LYS A 538 5.85 24.51 10.53
CA LYS A 538 4.80 25.53 10.50
C LYS A 538 3.89 25.42 11.72
N VAL A 539 3.08 26.44 11.93
CA VAL A 539 1.96 26.41 12.88
C VAL A 539 0.68 26.18 12.08
N TYR A 540 -0.01 25.08 12.32
CA TYR A 540 -1.23 24.70 11.62
C TYR A 540 -2.45 24.90 12.51
N ARG A 541 -3.53 25.44 11.95
CA ARG A 541 -4.87 25.28 12.54
C ARG A 541 -5.45 23.97 12.03
N GLN A 542 -5.73 23.03 12.93
CA GLN A 542 -6.15 21.66 12.61
C GLN A 542 -7.53 21.63 11.97
N ILE A 543 -7.74 20.73 11.01
CA ILE A 543 -9.08 20.42 10.46
C ILE A 543 -9.89 19.61 11.46
N GLU A 544 -9.23 18.69 12.16
CA GLU A 544 -9.87 17.67 12.98
C GLU A 544 -9.87 18.04 14.46
N ARG A 545 -10.84 17.47 15.20
CA ARG A 545 -10.94 17.61 16.65
C ARG A 545 -10.42 16.33 17.30
N TYR A 546 -9.20 16.36 17.82
CA TYR A 546 -8.68 15.28 18.64
C TYR A 546 -9.07 15.51 20.09
N THR A 547 -9.79 14.57 20.71
CA THR A 547 -10.15 14.64 22.14
C THR A 547 -9.26 13.72 22.95
N LEU A 548 -9.02 14.09 24.22
CA LEU A 548 -8.36 13.21 25.17
C LEU A 548 -9.42 12.30 25.80
N THR A 549 -9.40 11.03 25.43
CA THR A 549 -10.29 10.03 26.03
C THR A 549 -9.70 9.58 27.36
N ALA A 550 -10.45 9.70 28.45
CA ALA A 550 -10.03 9.17 29.74
C ALA A 550 -10.14 7.63 29.75
N PHE A 551 -9.29 6.96 30.51
CA PHE A 551 -9.41 5.51 30.72
C PHE A 551 -10.71 5.14 31.43
N ASP A 552 -11.25 3.99 31.06
CA ASP A 552 -12.32 3.34 31.82
C ASP A 552 -11.75 2.58 33.02
N LEU A 553 -12.09 3.05 34.22
CA LEU A 553 -11.73 2.44 35.49
C LEU A 553 -12.35 1.07 35.76
N SER A 554 -13.44 0.75 35.07
CA SER A 554 -14.19 -0.50 35.30
C SER A 554 -13.34 -1.74 35.06
N GLN A 555 -12.26 -1.61 34.29
CA GLN A 555 -11.31 -2.67 33.96
C GLN A 555 -10.27 -2.94 35.06
N TRP A 556 -10.21 -2.12 36.11
CA TRP A 556 -9.29 -2.34 37.21
C TRP A 556 -9.80 -3.45 38.14
N GLY A 557 -9.33 -4.68 37.94
CA GLY A 557 -9.66 -5.82 38.79
C GLY A 557 -9.39 -5.58 40.28
N THR A 558 -10.10 -6.31 41.15
CA THR A 558 -9.91 -6.24 42.61
C THR A 558 -8.58 -6.84 43.04
N LYS A 559 -7.80 -6.11 43.86
CA LYS A 559 -6.57 -6.59 44.51
C LYS A 559 -6.87 -7.84 45.36
N ALA A 560 -6.13 -8.92 45.16
CA ALA A 560 -6.05 -10.00 46.15
C ALA A 560 -5.01 -9.60 47.21
N SER A 561 -5.39 -9.61 48.49
CA SER A 561 -4.51 -9.16 49.57
C SER A 561 -3.42 -10.20 49.87
N ASN A 562 -2.18 -9.95 49.45
CA ASN A 562 -1.01 -10.73 49.85
C ASN A 562 0.04 -9.84 50.53
N ALA A 563 0.84 -10.42 51.43
CA ALA A 563 1.93 -9.71 52.11
C ALA A 563 3.08 -9.35 51.14
N PRO A 564 3.84 -8.26 51.40
CA PRO A 564 4.98 -7.86 50.57
C PRO A 564 6.04 -8.95 50.49
N THR A 565 6.56 -9.21 49.30
CA THR A 565 7.71 -10.12 49.10
C THR A 565 9.00 -9.31 49.02
N ALA A 566 9.93 -9.54 49.96
CA ALA A 566 11.26 -8.96 49.93
C ALA A 566 12.24 -9.88 49.17
N PHE A 567 13.01 -9.32 48.23
CA PHE A 567 13.98 -10.08 47.45
C PHE A 567 15.39 -10.02 48.06
N PRO A 568 16.21 -11.08 47.91
CA PRO A 568 17.63 -11.06 48.28
C PRO A 568 18.44 -10.05 47.45
N VAL A 569 19.66 -9.76 47.92
CA VAL A 569 20.56 -8.72 47.39
C VAL A 569 21.04 -8.98 45.95
N SER A 570 21.07 -10.23 45.49
CA SER A 570 21.49 -10.59 44.13
C SER A 570 20.81 -11.88 43.64
N GLY A 571 20.62 -11.98 42.33
CA GLY A 571 20.00 -13.15 41.68
C GLY A 571 18.94 -12.75 40.66
N THR A 572 18.48 -13.73 39.88
CA THR A 572 17.34 -13.58 38.96
C THR A 572 16.13 -14.27 39.54
N TYR A 573 15.04 -13.53 39.71
CA TYR A 573 13.79 -14.00 40.29
C TYR A 573 12.69 -13.91 39.27
N THR A 574 11.97 -15.01 39.07
CA THR A 574 10.80 -15.04 38.21
C THR A 574 9.55 -14.98 39.07
N TYR A 575 8.66 -14.03 38.78
CA TYR A 575 7.41 -13.86 39.50
C TYR A 575 6.23 -13.92 38.51
N ALA A 576 5.26 -14.77 38.81
CA ALA A 576 4.04 -14.91 38.02
C ALA A 576 2.92 -14.03 38.62
N ALA A 577 2.05 -13.54 37.75
CA ALA A 577 1.02 -12.58 38.11
C ALA A 577 -0.18 -13.14 38.88
N THR A 578 -0.21 -14.45 39.13
CA THR A 578 -1.27 -15.11 39.93
C THR A 578 -1.20 -14.74 41.40
N SER A 579 -0.08 -14.17 41.86
CA SER A 579 0.12 -13.63 43.20
C SER A 579 0.18 -12.11 43.15
N ASN A 580 -0.95 -11.44 43.43
CA ASN A 580 -1.07 -9.99 43.60
C ASN A 580 -0.21 -9.47 44.79
N ALA A 581 1.11 -9.52 44.68
CA ALA A 581 2.05 -9.18 45.74
C ALA A 581 2.61 -7.77 45.56
N ASP A 582 2.86 -7.10 46.68
CA ASP A 582 3.70 -5.91 46.70
C ASP A 582 5.16 -6.38 46.55
N ILE A 583 5.92 -5.76 45.64
CA ILE A 583 7.32 -6.08 45.36
C ILE A 583 8.18 -4.95 45.91
N THR A 584 9.08 -5.28 46.84
CA THR A 584 10.05 -4.31 47.35
C THR A 584 11.47 -4.84 47.19
N VAL A 585 12.29 -4.08 46.46
CA VAL A 585 13.74 -4.30 46.34
C VAL A 585 14.44 -3.12 47.00
N ASN A 586 15.06 -3.38 48.16
CA ASN A 586 15.67 -2.33 48.98
C ASN A 586 17.14 -2.04 48.63
N SER A 587 17.90 -3.05 48.23
CA SER A 587 19.33 -2.93 47.95
C SER A 587 19.83 -4.04 47.02
N GLY A 588 21.04 -3.85 46.48
CA GLY A 588 21.70 -4.83 45.61
C GLY A 588 21.36 -4.69 44.13
N THR A 589 21.60 -5.74 43.35
CA THR A 589 21.37 -5.75 41.90
C THR A 589 20.55 -6.97 41.47
N PRO A 590 19.39 -7.26 42.09
CA PRO A 590 18.56 -8.36 41.64
C PRO A 590 17.91 -8.02 40.29
N THR A 591 17.68 -9.06 39.50
CA THR A 591 16.85 -9.00 38.30
C THR A 591 15.53 -9.68 38.61
N VAL A 592 14.42 -8.96 38.55
CA VAL A 592 13.08 -9.50 38.78
C VAL A 592 12.37 -9.58 37.43
N ASN A 593 12.14 -10.79 36.93
CA ASN A 593 11.38 -11.06 35.72
C ASN A 593 9.92 -11.22 36.10
N LEU A 594 9.06 -10.29 35.67
CA LEU A 594 7.61 -10.49 35.76
C LEU A 594 7.16 -11.23 34.52
N ILE A 595 6.73 -12.47 34.69
CA ILE A 595 6.21 -13.27 33.61
C ILE A 595 4.69 -13.19 33.68
N GLY A 596 4.07 -12.77 32.58
CA GLY A 596 2.62 -12.79 32.48
C GLY A 596 2.05 -14.19 32.31
N GLY A 597 0.72 -14.30 32.27
CA GLY A 597 0.05 -15.59 32.12
C GLY A 597 0.56 -16.39 30.91
N THR A 598 0.34 -17.71 30.95
CA THR A 598 0.63 -18.63 29.84
C THR A 598 0.02 -18.13 28.53
N THR A 599 0.48 -18.64 27.37
CA THR A 599 -0.03 -18.31 26.03
C THR A 599 -1.57 -18.28 25.88
N ALA A 600 -2.32 -18.98 26.73
CA ALA A 600 -3.79 -18.98 26.76
C ALA A 600 -4.44 -17.77 27.46
N ASN A 601 -3.71 -17.00 28.27
CA ASN A 601 -4.20 -15.79 28.94
C ASN A 601 -3.07 -14.74 29.01
N PRO A 602 -2.93 -13.89 27.98
CA PRO A 602 -1.81 -12.93 27.85
C PRO A 602 -1.87 -11.77 28.85
N GLN A 603 -2.86 -11.73 29.74
CA GLN A 603 -2.86 -10.74 30.81
C GLN A 603 -1.69 -11.03 31.74
N ALA A 604 -0.74 -10.12 31.78
CA ALA A 604 0.40 -10.21 32.67
C ALA A 604 0.05 -9.88 34.13
N GLY A 605 -1.25 -9.75 34.42
CA GLY A 605 -1.90 -9.73 35.74
C GLY A 605 -1.69 -8.46 36.55
N HIS A 606 -2.27 -8.46 37.75
CA HIS A 606 -2.30 -7.31 38.64
C HIS A 606 -1.18 -7.43 39.68
N PHE A 607 -0.45 -6.34 39.89
CA PHE A 607 0.55 -6.20 40.92
C PHE A 607 0.15 -5.06 41.84
N GLY A 608 0.49 -5.19 43.11
CA GLY A 608 0.21 -4.15 44.10
C GLY A 608 1.21 -3.00 43.96
N SER A 609 1.84 -2.64 45.08
CA SER A 609 2.88 -1.63 45.12
C SER A 609 4.24 -2.23 44.75
N VAL A 610 4.87 -1.69 43.71
CA VAL A 610 6.24 -2.06 43.30
C VAL A 610 7.19 -0.91 43.62
N SER A 611 8.16 -1.17 44.49
CA SER A 611 9.19 -0.22 44.90
C SER A 611 10.59 -0.80 44.65
N LEU A 612 11.33 -0.19 43.72
CA LEU A 612 12.69 -0.60 43.35
C LEU A 612 13.69 0.50 43.71
N ASN A 613 14.36 0.34 44.84
CA ASN A 613 15.46 1.22 45.23
C ASN A 613 16.75 0.87 44.47
N SER A 614 16.87 -0.35 43.96
CA SER A 614 17.96 -0.82 43.10
C SER A 614 17.51 -2.04 42.27
N GLY A 615 18.39 -2.55 41.39
CA GLY A 615 18.10 -3.71 40.54
C GLY A 615 17.35 -3.39 39.25
N THR A 616 16.92 -4.45 38.56
CA THR A 616 16.25 -4.37 37.25
C THR A 616 14.95 -5.16 37.28
N LEU A 617 13.86 -4.55 36.83
CA LEU A 617 12.60 -5.24 36.54
C LEU A 617 12.53 -5.53 35.04
N VAL A 618 12.40 -6.80 34.66
CA VAL A 618 12.27 -7.20 33.26
C VAL A 618 10.80 -7.51 32.97
N LEU A 619 10.27 -6.87 31.92
CA LEU A 619 8.89 -7.01 31.47
C LEU A 619 8.84 -7.45 30.01
N GLY A 620 7.83 -8.27 29.67
CA GLY A 620 7.56 -8.72 28.31
C GLY A 620 8.05 -10.15 28.03
N ASN A 621 7.75 -10.65 26.83
CA ASN A 621 8.15 -11.98 26.40
C ASN A 621 9.33 -11.90 25.42
N ALA A 622 10.53 -12.30 25.86
CA ALA A 622 11.71 -12.30 25.00
C ALA A 622 11.66 -13.39 23.90
N SER A 623 10.90 -14.47 24.12
CA SER A 623 10.74 -15.56 23.15
C SER A 623 9.73 -15.22 22.06
N ASP A 624 8.76 -14.35 22.35
CA ASP A 624 7.84 -13.76 21.37
C ASP A 624 7.66 -12.25 21.66
N PRO A 625 8.58 -11.39 21.17
CA PRO A 625 8.53 -9.96 21.40
C PRO A 625 7.29 -9.26 20.84
N ASN A 626 6.54 -9.91 19.94
CA ASN A 626 5.35 -9.34 19.32
C ASN A 626 4.08 -9.61 20.12
N GLN A 627 4.10 -10.59 21.03
CA GLN A 627 3.03 -10.83 21.97
C GLN A 627 2.97 -9.67 22.98
N GLU A 628 1.85 -8.96 22.99
CA GLU A 628 1.63 -7.88 23.94
C GLU A 628 1.32 -8.41 25.33
N MET A 629 2.03 -7.89 26.32
CA MET A 629 1.89 -8.25 27.73
C MET A 629 1.35 -7.05 28.52
N VAL A 630 0.19 -7.21 29.17
CA VAL A 630 -0.48 -6.12 29.90
C VAL A 630 -0.30 -6.27 31.41
N TYR A 631 0.35 -5.30 32.05
CA TYR A 631 0.62 -5.27 33.49
C TYR A 631 -0.19 -4.17 34.16
N TYR A 632 -0.76 -4.45 35.34
CA TYR A 632 -1.43 -3.44 36.15
C TYR A 632 -0.65 -3.25 37.46
N PHE A 633 -0.35 -2.00 37.84
CA PHE A 633 0.28 -1.68 39.12
C PHE A 633 -0.53 -0.63 39.89
N ASP A 634 -0.77 -0.89 41.18
CA ASP A 634 -1.37 0.11 42.07
C ASP A 634 -0.45 1.32 42.26
N SER A 635 0.85 1.07 42.44
CA SER A 635 1.88 2.12 42.49
C SER A 635 3.21 1.58 42.02
N LEU A 636 3.97 2.38 41.27
CA LEU A 636 5.31 2.05 40.81
C LEU A 636 6.29 3.14 41.27
N THR A 637 7.34 2.78 41.98
CA THR A 637 8.36 3.70 42.49
C THR A 637 9.76 3.19 42.15
N LEU A 638 10.57 4.01 41.47
CA LEU A 638 11.94 3.67 41.07
C LEU A 638 12.94 4.64 41.70
N ASN A 639 13.46 4.30 42.89
CA ASN A 639 14.45 5.11 43.62
C ASN A 639 15.90 4.72 43.29
N GLY A 640 16.14 4.12 42.12
CA GLY A 640 17.46 3.68 41.69
C GLY A 640 17.43 2.42 40.81
N GLY A 641 16.32 1.68 40.82
CA GLY A 641 16.10 0.58 39.87
C GLY A 641 15.76 1.03 38.46
N THR A 642 15.87 0.11 37.50
CA THR A 642 15.49 0.29 36.09
C THR A 642 14.40 -0.69 35.68
N ILE A 643 13.67 -0.37 34.61
CA ILE A 643 12.72 -1.28 33.98
C ILE A 643 13.19 -1.56 32.56
N GLN A 644 13.49 -2.82 32.28
CA GLN A 644 13.90 -3.32 30.96
C GLN A 644 12.73 -4.01 30.27
N VAL A 645 12.47 -3.60 29.03
CA VAL A 645 11.37 -4.17 28.22
C VAL A 645 11.96 -5.06 27.12
N VAL A 646 11.56 -6.33 27.08
CA VAL A 646 12.09 -7.34 26.14
C VAL A 646 11.08 -7.78 25.06
N GLY A 647 9.89 -7.20 25.04
CA GLY A 647 8.84 -7.42 24.05
C GLY A 647 7.74 -6.34 24.20
N LYS A 648 6.64 -6.43 23.45
CA LYS A 648 5.52 -5.48 23.58
C LYS A 648 4.88 -5.56 24.97
N VAL A 649 4.77 -4.42 25.62
CA VAL A 649 4.33 -4.28 27.01
C VAL A 649 3.46 -3.04 27.16
N THR A 650 2.29 -3.23 27.77
CA THR A 650 1.42 -2.14 28.22
C THR A 650 1.39 -2.14 29.74
N ILE A 651 1.82 -1.03 30.34
CA ILE A 651 1.85 -0.82 31.79
C ILE A 651 0.72 0.12 32.17
N ASN A 652 -0.29 -0.38 32.88
CA ASN A 652 -1.35 0.41 33.49
C ASN A 652 -0.98 0.78 34.93
N LEU A 653 -0.83 2.06 35.21
CA LEU A 653 -0.55 2.60 36.54
C LEU A 653 -1.77 3.34 37.09
N LYS A 654 -2.18 2.97 38.31
CA LYS A 654 -3.31 3.63 38.98
C LYS A 654 -2.95 5.06 39.39
N GLY A 655 -1.76 5.22 39.98
CA GLY A 655 -1.25 6.48 40.50
C GLY A 655 -0.18 7.12 39.61
N GLY A 656 0.31 8.28 40.08
CA GLY A 656 1.40 9.00 39.44
C GLY A 656 2.71 8.21 39.48
N PHE A 657 3.65 8.60 38.63
CA PHE A 657 4.92 7.91 38.47
C PHE A 657 6.08 8.90 38.42
N ASN A 658 7.03 8.74 39.34
CA ASN A 658 8.26 9.51 39.37
C ASN A 658 9.41 8.64 38.89
N LEU A 659 9.97 8.99 37.73
CA LEU A 659 11.07 8.28 37.10
C LEU A 659 12.38 9.00 37.39
N GLY A 660 13.32 8.32 38.05
CA GLY A 660 14.68 8.80 38.26
C GLY A 660 15.74 8.14 37.38
N ARG A 661 15.37 7.16 36.55
CA ARG A 661 16.27 6.28 35.79
C ARG A 661 15.69 5.93 34.41
N THR A 662 16.23 4.90 33.77
CA THR A 662 15.79 4.44 32.45
C THR A 662 14.63 3.46 32.54
N ILE A 663 13.65 3.63 31.64
CA ILE A 663 12.54 2.70 31.40
C ILE A 663 12.38 2.44 29.90
N GLY A 664 12.18 1.18 29.53
CA GLY A 664 11.87 0.76 28.15
C GLY A 664 13.04 0.11 27.41
N ASN A 665 12.98 0.13 26.08
CA ASN A 665 14.00 -0.46 25.21
C ASN A 665 14.45 0.56 24.16
N SER A 666 15.72 0.95 24.16
CA SER A 666 16.24 1.97 23.26
C SER A 666 16.30 1.54 21.79
N ALA A 667 16.45 0.24 21.53
CA ALA A 667 16.45 -0.30 20.16
C ALA A 667 15.03 -0.45 19.61
N HIS A 668 14.04 -0.62 20.50
CA HIS A 668 12.63 -0.77 20.15
C HIS A 668 11.72 0.10 21.04
N PRO A 669 11.74 1.44 20.89
CA PRO A 669 10.90 2.32 21.72
C PRO A 669 9.41 2.00 21.64
N GLY A 670 8.93 1.45 20.52
CA GLY A 670 7.52 1.05 20.34
C GLY A 670 7.08 -0.18 21.15
N TYR A 671 7.98 -0.80 21.93
CA TYR A 671 7.63 -1.92 22.79
C TYR A 671 6.95 -1.53 24.09
N LEU A 672 7.10 -0.29 24.56
CA LEU A 672 6.52 0.14 25.82
C LEU A 672 5.38 1.12 25.58
N GLN A 673 4.21 0.84 26.15
CA GLN A 673 3.17 1.83 26.42
C GLN A 673 2.97 1.96 27.93
N LEU A 674 3.02 3.19 28.43
CA LEU A 674 2.82 3.54 29.82
C LEU A 674 1.53 4.33 29.97
N ASN A 675 0.52 3.68 30.51
CA ASN A 675 -0.80 4.18 30.77
C ASN A 675 -0.87 4.70 32.21
N ILE A 676 -1.10 6.01 32.40
CA ILE A 676 -1.17 6.63 33.72
C ILE A 676 -2.57 7.14 33.92
N TRP A 677 -3.26 6.50 34.86
CA TRP A 677 -4.67 6.75 35.08
C TRP A 677 -4.92 8.03 35.89
N SER A 678 -4.25 8.15 37.04
CA SER A 678 -4.35 9.31 37.91
C SER A 678 -2.97 9.76 38.41
N GLY A 679 -2.85 11.02 38.82
CA GLY A 679 -1.58 11.59 39.25
C GLY A 679 -0.64 11.96 38.08
N SER A 680 0.51 12.55 38.39
CA SER A 680 1.43 13.08 37.38
C SER A 680 2.53 12.08 37.01
N PHE A 681 3.00 12.14 35.77
CA PHE A 681 4.27 11.55 35.36
C PHE A 681 5.38 12.59 35.50
N ASN A 682 6.44 12.28 36.24
CA ASN A 682 7.60 13.15 36.34
C ASN A 682 8.89 12.39 36.01
N ALA A 683 9.52 12.75 34.90
CA ALA A 683 10.85 12.30 34.52
C ALA A 683 11.88 13.31 35.06
N ASN A 684 12.73 12.87 35.98
CA ASN A 684 13.70 13.71 36.69
C ASN A 684 15.13 13.19 36.53
N SER A 685 16.11 14.02 36.91
CA SER A 685 17.50 13.59 37.14
C SER A 685 18.17 12.87 35.96
N GLY A 686 17.97 13.35 34.73
CA GLY A 686 18.55 12.74 33.53
C GLY A 686 17.95 11.37 33.17
N SER A 687 16.73 11.08 33.62
CA SER A 687 16.00 9.87 33.26
C SER A 687 15.81 9.72 31.75
N ALA A 688 15.66 8.47 31.28
CA ALA A 688 15.44 8.16 29.88
C ALA A 688 14.20 7.27 29.72
N VAL A 689 13.26 7.70 28.87
CA VAL A 689 12.05 6.94 28.55
C VAL A 689 12.12 6.48 27.11
N TYR A 690 11.95 5.19 26.87
CA TYR A 690 11.83 4.62 25.53
C TYR A 690 10.46 3.94 25.41
N GLY A 691 9.46 4.67 24.94
CA GLY A 691 8.06 4.24 25.03
C GLY A 691 7.04 5.33 24.72
N ALA A 692 5.79 4.93 24.60
CA ALA A 692 4.64 5.84 24.57
C ALA A 692 4.14 6.11 25.99
N VAL A 693 3.82 7.35 26.33
CA VAL A 693 3.17 7.72 27.62
C VAL A 693 1.76 8.22 27.33
N TYR A 694 0.75 7.55 27.88
CA TYR A 694 -0.65 7.93 27.73
C TYR A 694 -1.24 8.28 29.11
N ALA A 695 -1.46 9.57 29.32
CA ALA A 695 -1.84 10.19 30.59
C ALA A 695 -2.91 11.28 30.36
N PRO A 696 -4.05 10.96 29.74
CA PRO A 696 -5.01 11.91 29.14
C PRO A 696 -5.65 12.88 30.14
N SER A 697 -5.69 12.52 31.43
CA SER A 697 -6.22 13.36 32.51
C SER A 697 -5.12 14.00 33.38
N SER A 698 -3.86 13.76 33.05
CA SER A 698 -2.72 14.00 33.94
C SER A 698 -1.69 14.97 33.38
N THR A 699 -0.81 15.45 34.26
CA THR A 699 0.35 16.26 33.87
C THR A 699 1.56 15.37 33.66
N VAL A 700 2.23 15.55 32.53
CA VAL A 700 3.51 14.94 32.19
C VAL A 700 4.60 16.02 32.29
N THR A 701 5.61 15.79 33.13
CA THR A 701 6.71 16.72 33.36
C THR A 701 8.04 16.06 33.05
N PHE A 702 8.87 16.72 32.23
CA PHE A 702 10.27 16.37 32.02
C PHE A 702 11.17 17.46 32.61
N ASN A 703 12.03 17.07 33.55
CA ASN A 703 12.96 17.94 34.27
C ASN A 703 14.41 17.46 34.11
N GLY A 704 15.36 18.38 34.35
CA GLY A 704 16.75 18.03 34.69
C GLY A 704 17.47 17.19 33.64
N GLY A 705 17.34 17.56 32.36
CA GLY A 705 18.00 16.86 31.26
C GLY A 705 17.40 15.49 30.91
N SER A 706 16.24 15.15 31.46
CA SER A 706 15.55 13.90 31.10
C SER A 706 15.23 13.85 29.61
N THR A 707 15.25 12.64 29.05
CA THR A 707 14.98 12.37 27.64
C THR A 707 13.81 11.42 27.48
N LEU A 708 13.04 11.61 26.41
CA LEU A 708 12.08 10.62 25.93
C LEU A 708 12.39 10.36 24.46
N ASN A 709 12.34 9.10 24.08
CA ASN A 709 12.31 8.62 22.70
C ASN A 709 10.99 7.83 22.53
N GLY A 710 9.97 8.45 21.95
CA GLY A 710 8.66 7.79 21.83
C GLY A 710 7.50 8.69 21.42
N SER A 711 6.43 8.72 22.21
CA SER A 711 5.22 9.57 22.04
C SER A 711 4.56 9.91 23.37
N ILE A 712 3.80 11.00 23.44
CA ILE A 712 3.01 11.38 24.63
C ILE A 712 1.58 11.73 24.22
N THR A 713 0.62 11.27 25.02
CA THR A 713 -0.73 11.81 25.08
C THR A 713 -0.99 12.27 26.52
N ALA A 714 -1.29 13.54 26.76
CA ALA A 714 -1.47 14.05 28.13
C ALA A 714 -2.44 15.23 28.25
N ASN A 715 -3.01 15.48 29.42
CA ASN A 715 -3.78 16.73 29.64
C ASN A 715 -2.86 17.96 29.59
N LYS A 716 -1.71 17.86 30.25
CA LYS A 716 -0.74 18.95 30.35
C LYS A 716 0.67 18.44 30.18
N LEU A 717 1.46 19.11 29.35
CA LEU A 717 2.89 18.86 29.20
C LEU A 717 3.70 20.04 29.74
N ASN A 718 4.69 19.71 30.58
CA ASN A 718 5.69 20.63 31.10
C ASN A 718 7.08 20.12 30.73
N MET A 719 7.91 20.99 30.14
CA MET A 719 9.31 20.67 29.82
C MET A 719 10.24 21.73 30.40
N ASN A 720 11.03 21.35 31.38
CA ASN A 720 11.93 22.22 32.13
C ASN A 720 13.40 21.82 31.84
N SER A 721 13.93 22.29 30.71
CA SER A 721 15.32 22.07 30.27
C SER A 721 15.67 20.64 29.85
N SER A 722 14.75 19.97 29.14
CA SER A 722 14.89 18.59 28.65
C SER A 722 14.92 18.51 27.12
N SER A 723 15.54 17.46 26.58
CA SER A 723 15.52 17.15 25.14
C SER A 723 14.63 15.95 24.90
N VAL A 724 13.59 16.10 24.11
CA VAL A 724 12.68 15.00 23.79
C VAL A 724 12.69 14.72 22.29
N ILE A 725 12.79 13.45 21.95
CA ILE A 725 12.79 12.92 20.59
C ILE A 725 11.54 12.07 20.43
N TYR A 726 10.76 12.32 19.39
CA TYR A 726 9.55 11.53 19.14
C TYR A 726 9.75 10.69 17.89
N SER A 727 9.80 9.37 18.08
CA SER A 727 9.92 8.38 17.00
C SER A 727 8.61 7.61 16.76
N LEU A 728 7.60 7.81 17.61
CA LEU A 728 6.34 7.08 17.58
C LEU A 728 5.14 8.01 17.38
N LYS A 729 4.02 7.43 16.92
CA LYS A 729 2.73 8.10 16.85
C LYS A 729 2.14 8.27 18.27
N PRO A 730 1.46 9.39 18.58
CA PRO A 730 0.71 9.51 19.82
C PRO A 730 -0.33 8.38 19.95
N PRO A 731 -0.39 7.67 21.09
CA PRO A 731 -1.48 6.75 21.38
C PRO A 731 -2.80 7.54 21.45
N THR A 732 -3.78 7.15 20.63
CA THR A 732 -5.11 7.79 20.60
C THR A 732 -6.10 7.11 21.52
N GLU A 733 -5.97 5.81 21.71
CA GLU A 733 -6.81 4.97 22.55
C GLU A 733 -5.93 3.87 23.18
N PRO A 734 -6.18 3.47 24.43
CA PRO A 734 -5.53 2.35 25.08
C PRO A 734 -6.05 0.99 24.63
#